data_AF-T0K454-F1
#
_entry.id   AF-T0K454-F1
#
_cell.length_a   1.000
_cell.length_b   1.000
_cell.length_c   1.000
_cell.angle_alpha   90.00
_cell.angle_beta   90.00
_cell.angle_gamma   90.00
#
_symmetry.space_group_name_H-M   'P 1'
#
loop_
_entity.id
_entity.type
_entity.pdbx_description
1 polymer ?
#
loop_
_entity_poly.entity_id
_entity_poly.type
_entity_poly.pdbx_seq_one_letter_code
_entity_poly.pdbx_strand_id
1 'polypeptide(L)'
;MLFGQQKDWEAFQSFAFSVESGDTLLIDDASIMTPKFAQSAAESSGVRQICCAVGALGRSFQSMTLEDYISEEYQAALEHYGRGVRAIYRLKSSKTTLPSAILASMLFTTFEFMAGSTVNAAKHHNHAVAMMYQYVDLLIEEQGLPLEELRLSDMDKAMFDSLERHDTSPWIESLSKAGHVKILCPARRFPHGCRHRLSMSKIPDRFNSTQQAFTWWNFVQHMMAHSLHPLKVSGNGVRRVSEATKAAAYDECDAFLHSWRTAFTPLLQHAKEHRITHGSRWSRAMILETMYLETISELHARHKTHANMLPAVKPLYLDLIRSMMQLAREKPLNGPATIGLENSIIRPIGFALVRCQDPEVVQEATAALEAIVGGVNMSWTLVYLLKSRNKTKPMVTLEHVTRNDWDLEWISTNSSLPKVVIYSAGGTILSASNYSRLDNIAYGSGDPPTPEDLIGNITEVLDVAQLAIVRFPASGGSAGLNSSLYLNISQYANKQLCSEGSDIAGAIMFHGTNTLEETAFGVDLTFNCSKPFVATGAMRPDTYISPDGRSNFYQAVAAAASPNSRNRGGLIAFNDRITSIYYSTKVNANTPDTFHALEQGNLGAFLAGQPYYFFDAAYPTGRPYFDISNTTELPAVIIVYGHQGFDASLMYAAVQNGAKGLVILGPGAASVSPSARAAAADLFEQGIPTVAVARPVTGSGVPSPIPGALIYSSYVGADQARIMLQLAINAGYSLDQIRDLFESPLRNAVYGSPASQKYYYSS
;
A
#
# COMPACT_ATOMS: atom_id res chain seq x y z
N MET A 1 20.98 14.69 -39.16
CA MET A 1 21.75 14.72 -37.90
C MET A 1 21.26 13.60 -37.00
N LEU A 2 22.16 13.00 -36.22
CA LEU A 2 21.86 11.91 -35.29
C LEU A 2 21.01 12.35 -34.07
N PHE A 3 20.97 13.66 -33.80
CA PHE A 3 20.18 14.31 -32.77
C PHE A 3 19.35 15.43 -33.44
N GLY A 4 18.08 15.57 -33.05
CA GLY A 4 17.15 16.50 -33.71
C GLY A 4 17.27 17.93 -33.19
N GLN A 5 17.75 18.09 -31.95
CA GLN A 5 17.93 19.37 -31.26
C GLN A 5 19.25 19.38 -30.48
N GLN A 6 19.79 20.58 -30.21
CA GLN A 6 21.00 20.76 -29.40
C GLN A 6 20.83 20.18 -27.98
N LYS A 7 19.64 20.34 -27.39
CA LYS A 7 19.30 19.78 -26.06
C LYS A 7 19.40 18.25 -26.03
N ASP A 8 19.00 17.55 -27.10
CA ASP A 8 19.13 16.08 -27.19
C ASP A 8 20.62 15.66 -27.17
N TRP A 9 21.50 16.44 -27.82
CA TRP A 9 22.94 16.18 -27.85
C TRP A 9 23.58 16.41 -26.49
N GLU A 10 23.23 17.49 -25.80
CA GLU A 10 23.75 17.78 -24.47
C GLU A 10 23.31 16.73 -23.43
N ALA A 11 22.07 16.24 -23.51
CA ALA A 11 21.58 15.15 -22.67
C ALA A 11 22.38 13.86 -22.92
N PHE A 12 22.63 13.53 -24.20
CA PHE A 12 23.46 12.38 -24.57
C PHE A 12 24.93 12.54 -24.12
N GLN A 13 25.51 13.74 -24.25
CA GLN A 13 26.86 14.03 -23.78
C GLN A 13 26.97 13.90 -22.26
N SER A 14 25.94 14.34 -21.52
CA SER A 14 25.90 14.16 -20.06
C SER A 14 25.93 12.68 -19.69
N PHE A 15 25.17 11.83 -20.39
CA PHE A 15 25.24 10.38 -20.21
C PHE A 15 26.63 9.81 -20.51
N ALA A 16 27.22 10.16 -21.65
CA ALA A 16 28.54 9.66 -22.05
C ALA A 16 29.66 10.09 -21.09
N PHE A 17 29.62 11.35 -20.64
CA PHE A 17 30.60 11.89 -19.69
C PHE A 17 30.51 11.22 -18.31
N SER A 18 29.30 10.88 -17.84
CA SER A 18 29.10 10.12 -16.60
C SER A 18 29.63 8.69 -16.69
N VAL A 19 29.61 8.07 -17.88
CA VAL A 19 30.20 6.75 -18.11
C VAL A 19 31.74 6.82 -18.12
N GLU A 20 32.33 7.85 -18.73
CA GLU A 20 33.79 7.97 -18.93
C GLU A 20 34.55 8.49 -17.69
N SER A 21 33.90 9.26 -16.82
CA SER A 21 34.54 9.88 -15.64
C SER A 21 34.77 8.95 -14.44
N GLY A 22 34.25 7.71 -14.49
CA GLY A 22 34.31 6.74 -13.41
C GLY A 22 35.64 5.98 -13.30
N ASP A 23 36.74 6.62 -12.91
CA ASP A 23 38.02 5.92 -12.70
C ASP A 23 38.07 5.23 -11.31
N THR A 24 37.18 4.25 -11.17
CA THR A 24 36.94 3.37 -10.03
C THR A 24 36.82 1.93 -10.53
N LEU A 25 37.30 0.94 -9.78
CA LEU A 25 37.63 -0.43 -10.23
C LEU A 25 36.55 -1.24 -11.00
N LEU A 26 35.30 -0.80 -11.03
CA LEU A 26 34.13 -1.58 -11.44
C LEU A 26 33.34 -0.86 -12.53
N ILE A 27 33.99 -0.45 -13.60
CA ILE A 27 33.25 0.03 -14.76
C ILE A 27 32.67 -1.20 -15.47
N ASP A 28 31.35 -1.23 -15.61
CA ASP A 28 30.65 -2.22 -16.38
C ASP A 28 30.98 -2.03 -17.88
N ASP A 29 31.51 -3.08 -18.53
CA ASP A 29 31.92 -3.02 -19.94
C ASP A 29 30.74 -2.65 -20.86
N ALA A 30 29.50 -3.02 -20.50
CA ALA A 30 28.31 -2.65 -21.27
C ALA A 30 28.07 -1.14 -21.20
N SER A 31 28.25 -0.53 -20.02
CA SER A 31 28.21 0.93 -19.85
C SER A 31 29.19 1.64 -20.79
N ILE A 32 30.46 1.20 -20.84
CA ILE A 32 31.51 1.82 -21.69
C ILE A 32 31.17 1.72 -23.18
N MET A 33 30.63 0.58 -23.60
CA MET A 33 30.33 0.32 -25.01
C MET A 33 29.02 0.99 -25.46
N THR A 34 28.13 1.35 -24.53
CA THR A 34 26.80 1.87 -24.83
C THR A 34 26.79 3.18 -25.61
N PRO A 35 27.58 4.23 -25.29
CA PRO A 35 27.62 5.45 -26.09
C PRO A 35 27.97 5.18 -27.56
N LYS A 36 28.92 4.28 -27.82
CA LYS A 36 29.31 3.89 -29.18
C LYS A 36 28.19 3.10 -29.88
N PHE A 37 27.54 2.19 -29.16
CA PHE A 37 26.40 1.41 -29.67
C PHE A 37 25.19 2.30 -30.00
N ALA A 38 24.89 3.27 -29.14
CA ALA A 38 23.81 4.23 -29.34
C ALA A 38 24.04 5.11 -30.58
N GLN A 39 25.27 5.25 -31.06
CA GLN A 39 25.63 6.04 -32.25
C GLN A 39 25.71 5.20 -33.54
N SER A 40 25.86 3.88 -33.47
CA SER A 40 26.31 3.04 -34.59
C SER A 40 25.24 2.61 -35.61
N ALA A 41 23.94 2.63 -35.29
CA ALA A 41 22.88 2.13 -36.19
C ALA A 41 21.54 2.89 -36.05
N ALA A 42 20.66 2.75 -37.06
CA ALA A 42 19.28 3.29 -36.99
C ALA A 42 18.40 2.50 -35.99
N GLU A 43 18.68 1.20 -35.83
CA GLU A 43 17.99 0.30 -34.90
C GLU A 43 18.29 0.63 -33.42
N SER A 44 19.39 1.35 -33.14
CA SER A 44 19.73 1.82 -31.78
C SER A 44 19.05 3.14 -31.39
N SER A 45 18.05 3.60 -32.17
CA SER A 45 17.27 4.81 -31.86
C SER A 45 16.61 4.75 -30.48
N GLY A 46 16.09 3.59 -30.07
CA GLY A 46 15.54 3.39 -28.72
C GLY A 46 16.58 3.52 -27.62
N VAL A 47 17.74 2.86 -27.79
CA VAL A 47 18.90 2.95 -26.88
C VAL A 47 19.36 4.40 -26.73
N ARG A 48 19.46 5.14 -27.84
CA ARG A 48 19.88 6.54 -27.85
C ARG A 48 18.91 7.45 -27.10
N GLN A 49 17.60 7.24 -27.27
CA GLN A 49 16.58 8.01 -26.56
C GLN A 49 16.65 7.75 -25.05
N ILE A 50 16.81 6.50 -24.61
CA ILE A 50 16.95 6.23 -23.17
C ILE A 50 18.30 6.71 -22.61
N CYS A 51 19.39 6.72 -23.40
CA CYS A 51 20.64 7.39 -23.00
C CYS A 51 20.41 8.90 -22.75
N CYS A 52 19.68 9.57 -23.64
CA CYS A 52 19.32 10.98 -23.47
C CYS A 52 18.42 11.17 -22.24
N ALA A 53 17.45 10.27 -22.01
CA ALA A 53 16.57 10.34 -20.86
C ALA A 53 17.35 10.25 -19.55
N VAL A 54 18.28 9.31 -19.45
CA VAL A 54 19.09 9.13 -18.25
C VAL A 54 20.08 10.30 -18.06
N GLY A 55 20.67 10.80 -19.14
CA GLY A 55 21.55 11.98 -19.07
C GLY A 55 20.79 13.26 -18.66
N ALA A 56 19.60 13.50 -19.20
CA ALA A 56 18.73 14.61 -18.82
C ALA A 56 18.28 14.49 -17.35
N LEU A 57 17.90 13.28 -16.91
CA LEU A 57 17.57 13.01 -15.51
C LEU A 57 18.78 13.28 -14.60
N GLY A 58 19.99 12.87 -15.00
CA GLY A 58 21.22 13.19 -14.30
C GLY A 58 21.46 14.70 -14.13
N ARG A 59 21.20 15.49 -15.17
CA ARG A 59 21.31 16.96 -15.14
C ARG A 59 20.24 17.61 -14.26
N SER A 60 19.03 17.05 -14.20
CA SER A 60 17.96 17.57 -13.35
C SER A 60 18.34 17.60 -11.86
N PHE A 61 19.28 16.74 -11.45
CA PHE A 61 19.79 16.71 -10.07
C PHE A 61 20.92 17.72 -9.78
N GLN A 62 21.40 18.47 -10.78
CA GLN A 62 22.47 19.47 -10.61
C GLN A 62 21.93 20.90 -10.41
N SER A 63 20.63 21.12 -10.62
CA SER A 63 19.96 22.42 -10.42
C SER A 63 19.06 22.35 -9.20
N MET A 64 19.47 22.92 -8.06
CA MET A 64 18.61 23.07 -6.89
C MET A 64 18.77 24.44 -6.26
N THR A 65 17.87 25.36 -6.62
CA THR A 65 17.23 26.27 -5.67
C THR A 65 15.73 25.97 -5.65
N LEU A 66 15.11 26.12 -4.47
CA LEU A 66 13.79 25.60 -4.10
C LEU A 66 12.57 26.26 -4.82
N GLU A 67 12.76 26.90 -5.97
CA GLU A 67 11.68 27.66 -6.65
C GLU A 67 11.36 27.19 -8.08
N ASP A 68 12.09 26.23 -8.65
CA ASP A 68 11.84 25.83 -10.03
C ASP A 68 10.87 24.63 -10.12
N TYR A 69 9.67 24.92 -10.62
CA TYR A 69 8.75 23.98 -11.27
C TYR A 69 9.54 22.85 -11.95
N ILE A 70 9.18 21.57 -11.70
CA ILE A 70 9.71 20.35 -12.35
C ILE A 70 10.70 20.70 -13.47
N SER A 71 12.01 20.71 -13.15
CA SER A 71 13.06 21.27 -14.03
C SER A 71 12.84 20.89 -15.50
N GLU A 72 13.13 21.81 -16.43
CA GLU A 72 13.06 21.53 -17.87
C GLU A 72 13.79 20.23 -18.23
N GLU A 73 14.89 19.94 -17.52
CA GLU A 73 15.68 18.72 -17.61
C GLU A 73 14.90 17.45 -17.22
N TYR A 74 14.06 17.50 -16.17
CA TYR A 74 13.22 16.36 -15.77
C TYR A 74 12.08 16.13 -16.78
N GLN A 75 11.47 17.20 -17.30
CA GLN A 75 10.48 17.07 -18.37
C GLN A 75 11.11 16.46 -19.63
N ALA A 76 12.29 16.95 -20.04
CA ALA A 76 13.04 16.39 -21.15
C ALA A 76 13.39 14.91 -20.93
N ALA A 77 13.72 14.52 -19.68
CA ALA A 77 13.97 13.13 -19.31
C ALA A 77 12.77 12.22 -19.57
N LEU A 78 11.56 12.63 -19.16
CA LEU A 78 10.31 11.89 -19.39
C LEU A 78 9.94 11.83 -20.88
N GLU A 79 10.16 12.91 -21.63
CA GLU A 79 9.92 12.93 -23.07
C GLU A 79 10.82 11.94 -23.81
N HIS A 80 12.12 11.94 -23.50
CA HIS A 80 13.09 11.00 -24.03
C HIS A 80 12.76 9.56 -23.65
N TYR A 81 12.34 9.32 -22.40
CA TYR A 81 11.87 8.02 -21.94
C TYR A 81 10.70 7.53 -22.81
N GLY A 82 9.66 8.35 -22.98
CA GLY A 82 8.50 8.02 -23.80
C GLY A 82 8.81 7.85 -25.29
N ARG A 83 9.80 8.59 -25.82
CA ARG A 83 10.34 8.39 -27.17
C ARG A 83 11.08 7.06 -27.28
N GLY A 84 11.87 6.69 -26.28
CA GLY A 84 12.58 5.40 -26.19
C GLY A 84 11.64 4.21 -26.20
N VAL A 85 10.60 4.22 -25.36
CA VAL A 85 9.59 3.15 -25.30
C VAL A 85 8.90 2.98 -26.65
N ARG A 86 8.48 4.09 -27.28
CA ARG A 86 7.86 4.06 -28.61
C ARG A 86 8.81 3.54 -29.69
N ALA A 87 10.09 3.89 -29.63
CA ALA A 87 11.09 3.41 -30.57
C ALA A 87 11.30 1.89 -30.45
N ILE A 88 11.45 1.38 -29.22
CA ILE A 88 11.58 -0.08 -28.97
C ILE A 88 10.31 -0.82 -29.38
N TYR A 89 9.12 -0.31 -29.04
CA TYR A 89 7.84 -0.95 -29.40
C TYR A 89 7.63 -1.07 -30.93
N ARG A 90 8.17 -0.13 -31.71
CA ARG A 90 8.06 -0.14 -33.18
C ARG A 90 9.04 -1.11 -33.85
N LEU A 91 10.07 -1.57 -33.15
CA LEU A 91 10.98 -2.58 -33.68
C LEU A 91 10.27 -3.94 -33.66
N LYS A 92 10.12 -4.57 -34.84
CA LYS A 92 9.67 -5.97 -34.89
C LYS A 92 10.75 -6.82 -34.23
N SER A 93 10.35 -7.69 -33.29
CA SER A 93 11.28 -8.60 -32.63
C SER A 93 11.98 -9.48 -33.68
N SER A 94 13.28 -9.30 -33.77
CA SER A 94 14.18 -10.00 -34.68
C SER A 94 15.56 -10.14 -34.03
N LYS A 95 16.38 -11.03 -34.57
CA LYS A 95 17.75 -11.25 -34.09
C LYS A 95 18.58 -9.95 -34.07
N THR A 96 18.45 -9.08 -35.08
CA THR A 96 19.25 -7.85 -35.18
C THR A 96 18.80 -6.77 -34.19
N THR A 97 17.51 -6.76 -33.84
CA THR A 97 16.92 -5.75 -32.96
C THR A 97 16.95 -6.13 -31.47
N LEU A 98 17.08 -7.42 -31.14
CA LEU A 98 17.09 -7.93 -29.76
C LEU A 98 18.20 -7.33 -28.88
N PRO A 99 19.48 -7.26 -29.32
CA PRO A 99 20.54 -6.60 -28.55
C PRO A 99 20.21 -5.16 -28.17
N SER A 100 19.59 -4.41 -29.09
CA SER A 100 19.16 -3.03 -28.82
C SER A 100 18.01 -2.97 -27.80
N ALA A 101 17.07 -3.92 -27.84
CA ALA A 101 15.97 -4.00 -26.88
C ALA A 101 16.45 -4.41 -25.48
N ILE A 102 17.38 -5.35 -25.39
CA ILE A 102 18.01 -5.78 -24.13
C ILE A 102 18.74 -4.59 -23.48
N LEU A 103 19.61 -3.93 -24.25
CA LEU A 103 20.35 -2.77 -23.76
C LEU A 103 19.43 -1.62 -23.33
N ALA A 104 18.38 -1.35 -24.11
CA ALA A 104 17.40 -0.33 -23.75
C ALA A 104 16.65 -0.69 -22.45
N SER A 105 16.30 -1.96 -22.25
CA SER A 105 15.65 -2.44 -21.02
C SER A 105 16.57 -2.29 -19.80
N MET A 106 17.88 -2.56 -19.94
CA MET A 106 18.86 -2.30 -18.88
C MET A 106 18.96 -0.80 -18.54
N LEU A 107 18.90 0.07 -19.55
CA LEU A 107 18.90 1.52 -19.38
C LEU A 107 17.59 2.03 -18.76
N PHE A 108 16.44 1.42 -19.09
CA PHE A 108 15.15 1.70 -18.45
C PHE A 108 15.16 1.31 -16.98
N THR A 109 15.77 0.17 -16.62
CA THR A 109 16.00 -0.20 -15.21
C THR A 109 16.75 0.90 -14.47
N THR A 110 17.80 1.45 -15.08
CA THR A 110 18.58 2.53 -14.47
C THR A 110 17.77 3.82 -14.34
N PHE A 111 17.02 4.20 -15.38
CA PHE A 111 16.15 5.37 -15.34
C PHE A 111 15.11 5.28 -14.21
N GLU A 112 14.35 4.18 -14.14
CA GLU A 112 13.31 4.00 -13.14
C GLU A 112 13.90 4.02 -11.73
N PHE A 113 15.09 3.43 -11.56
CA PHE A 113 15.79 3.47 -10.28
C PHE A 113 16.22 4.89 -9.91
N MET A 114 16.76 5.67 -10.86
CA MET A 114 17.10 7.09 -10.67
C MET A 114 15.87 7.96 -10.37
N ALA A 115 14.72 7.62 -10.95
CA ALA A 115 13.45 8.28 -10.72
C ALA A 115 12.74 7.83 -9.42
N GLY A 116 13.30 6.85 -8.69
CA GLY A 116 12.75 6.36 -7.42
C GLY A 116 11.73 5.23 -7.53
N SER A 117 11.44 4.71 -8.73
CA SER A 117 10.49 3.62 -8.97
C SER A 117 11.17 2.25 -8.98
N THR A 118 11.26 1.65 -7.81
CA THR A 118 11.91 0.36 -7.57
C THR A 118 11.17 -0.81 -8.23
N VAL A 119 9.84 -0.74 -8.26
CA VAL A 119 8.95 -1.74 -8.87
C VAL A 119 9.10 -1.77 -10.39
N ASN A 120 9.17 -0.62 -11.04
CA ASN A 120 9.33 -0.57 -12.49
C ASN A 120 10.75 -0.92 -12.91
N ALA A 121 11.76 -0.53 -12.12
CA ALA A 121 13.13 -0.98 -12.32
C ALA A 121 13.21 -2.53 -12.31
N ALA A 122 12.57 -3.18 -11.34
CA ALA A 122 12.51 -4.65 -11.27
C ALA A 122 11.85 -5.29 -12.50
N LYS A 123 10.78 -4.67 -13.05
CA LYS A 123 10.10 -5.17 -14.25
C LYS A 123 10.98 -5.07 -15.51
N HIS A 124 11.66 -3.93 -15.70
CA HIS A 124 12.58 -3.74 -16.83
C HIS A 124 13.81 -4.65 -16.73
N HIS A 125 14.30 -4.92 -15.51
CA HIS A 125 15.36 -5.91 -15.28
C HIS A 125 14.91 -7.31 -15.71
N ASN A 126 13.74 -7.75 -15.23
CA ASN A 126 13.17 -9.04 -15.63
C ASN A 126 12.98 -9.17 -17.14
N HIS A 127 12.57 -8.09 -17.80
CA HIS A 127 12.40 -8.08 -19.24
C HIS A 127 13.75 -8.17 -19.97
N ALA A 128 14.77 -7.45 -19.50
CA ALA A 128 16.13 -7.53 -20.04
C ALA A 128 16.69 -8.96 -19.94
N VAL A 129 16.55 -9.59 -18.76
CA VAL A 129 16.93 -10.98 -18.52
C VAL A 129 16.21 -11.91 -19.50
N ALA A 130 14.87 -11.86 -19.55
CA ALA A 130 14.08 -12.75 -20.41
C ALA A 130 14.47 -12.62 -21.91
N MET A 131 14.66 -11.40 -22.40
CA MET A 131 15.09 -11.15 -23.78
C MET A 131 16.52 -11.64 -24.04
N MET A 132 17.43 -11.51 -23.08
CA MET A 132 18.81 -12.00 -23.22
C MET A 132 18.86 -13.52 -23.40
N TYR A 133 18.08 -14.26 -22.61
CA TYR A 133 17.97 -15.71 -22.77
C TYR A 133 17.34 -16.10 -24.11
N GLN A 134 16.28 -15.41 -24.53
CA GLN A 134 15.68 -15.64 -25.84
C GLN A 134 16.69 -15.38 -26.99
N TYR A 135 17.51 -14.34 -26.86
CA TYR A 135 18.52 -14.02 -27.86
C TYR A 135 19.62 -15.09 -27.94
N VAL A 136 20.10 -15.58 -26.79
CA VAL A 136 21.06 -16.69 -26.74
C VAL A 136 20.50 -17.97 -27.36
N ASP A 137 19.23 -18.28 -27.11
CA ASP A 137 18.55 -19.46 -27.67
C ASP A 137 18.52 -19.42 -29.20
N LEU A 138 18.20 -18.26 -29.78
CA LEU A 138 18.23 -18.05 -31.23
C LEU A 138 19.63 -18.23 -31.82
N LEU A 139 20.67 -17.78 -31.11
CA LEU A 139 22.06 -17.92 -31.56
C LEU A 139 22.53 -19.39 -31.57
N ILE A 140 22.10 -20.19 -30.60
CA ILE A 140 22.37 -21.64 -30.53
C ILE A 140 21.73 -22.35 -31.72
N GLU A 141 20.44 -22.10 -31.96
CA GLU A 141 19.67 -22.75 -33.03
C GLU A 141 20.28 -22.47 -34.41
N GLU A 142 20.76 -21.25 -34.64
CA GLU A 142 21.34 -20.84 -35.92
C GLU A 142 22.74 -21.38 -36.15
N GLN A 143 23.61 -21.34 -35.14
CA GLN A 143 24.99 -21.81 -35.28
C GLN A 143 25.09 -23.33 -35.20
N GLY A 144 24.04 -24.01 -34.74
CA GLY A 144 24.04 -25.46 -34.53
C GLY A 144 25.09 -25.91 -33.50
N LEU A 145 25.58 -24.97 -32.69
CA LEU A 145 26.63 -25.19 -31.72
C LEU A 145 26.01 -25.42 -30.34
N PRO A 146 26.56 -26.34 -29.54
CA PRO A 146 26.23 -26.38 -28.12
C PRO A 146 26.59 -25.02 -27.52
N LEU A 147 25.83 -24.61 -26.51
CA LEU A 147 26.00 -23.33 -25.85
C LEU A 147 27.47 -23.08 -25.47
N GLU A 148 28.18 -24.13 -25.03
CA GLU A 148 29.62 -24.21 -24.72
C GLU A 148 30.53 -23.54 -25.75
N GLU A 149 30.18 -23.61 -27.02
CA GLU A 149 31.00 -23.19 -28.15
C GLU A 149 30.52 -21.88 -28.77
N LEU A 150 29.43 -21.31 -28.23
CA LEU A 150 28.83 -20.08 -28.71
C LEU A 150 29.75 -18.88 -28.49
N ARG A 151 30.05 -18.14 -29.56
CA ARG A 151 30.83 -16.91 -29.49
C ARG A 151 29.91 -15.70 -29.53
N LEU A 152 29.79 -15.03 -28.38
CA LEU A 152 29.09 -13.75 -28.25
C LEU A 152 29.97 -12.60 -28.77
N SER A 153 29.34 -11.53 -29.26
CA SER A 153 30.05 -10.26 -29.50
C SER A 153 30.50 -9.65 -28.17
N ASP A 154 31.45 -8.71 -28.22
CA ASP A 154 31.95 -8.05 -27.00
C ASP A 154 30.81 -7.33 -26.24
N MET A 155 29.88 -6.70 -26.96
CA MET A 155 28.71 -6.04 -26.37
C MET A 155 27.72 -7.06 -25.77
N ASP A 156 27.42 -8.14 -26.47
CA ASP A 156 26.50 -9.17 -25.99
C ASP A 156 27.04 -9.83 -24.72
N LYS A 157 28.34 -10.12 -24.70
CA LYS A 157 29.02 -10.65 -23.52
C LYS A 157 28.94 -9.66 -22.36
N ALA A 158 29.22 -8.37 -22.62
CA ALA A 158 29.17 -7.35 -21.59
C ALA A 158 27.77 -7.17 -20.99
N MET A 159 26.71 -7.18 -21.82
CA MET A 159 25.33 -7.14 -21.34
C MET A 159 24.98 -8.37 -20.49
N PHE A 160 25.43 -9.56 -20.92
CA PHE A 160 25.25 -10.79 -20.16
C PHE A 160 25.92 -10.69 -18.78
N ASP A 161 27.21 -10.36 -18.76
CA ASP A 161 28.02 -10.28 -17.54
C ASP A 161 27.47 -9.21 -16.56
N SER A 162 26.82 -8.16 -17.07
CA SER A 162 26.12 -7.17 -16.23
C SER A 162 24.84 -7.73 -15.60
N LEU A 163 24.00 -8.43 -16.37
CA LEU A 163 22.74 -9.00 -15.87
C LEU A 163 23.00 -10.09 -14.82
N GLU A 164 24.04 -10.92 -14.99
CA GLU A 164 24.41 -11.92 -13.98
C GLU A 164 24.89 -11.32 -12.67
N ARG A 165 25.75 -10.29 -12.74
CA ARG A 165 26.22 -9.57 -11.54
C ARG A 165 25.07 -8.96 -10.76
N HIS A 166 24.06 -8.46 -11.47
CA HIS A 166 22.86 -7.89 -10.87
C HIS A 166 22.06 -8.96 -10.11
N ASP A 167 21.90 -10.16 -10.65
CA ASP A 167 21.11 -11.25 -10.04
C ASP A 167 21.66 -11.79 -8.71
N THR A 168 22.97 -11.65 -8.46
CA THR A 168 23.59 -11.99 -7.17
C THR A 168 23.71 -10.80 -6.22
N SER A 169 23.36 -9.59 -6.67
CA SER A 169 23.51 -8.38 -5.88
C SER A 169 22.43 -8.22 -4.79
N PRO A 170 22.78 -7.81 -3.55
CA PRO A 170 21.83 -7.70 -2.43
C PRO A 170 20.66 -6.73 -2.65
N TRP A 171 20.81 -5.71 -3.49
CA TRP A 171 19.77 -4.72 -3.75
C TRP A 171 18.65 -5.26 -4.66
N ILE A 172 18.94 -6.19 -5.58
CA ILE A 172 17.92 -6.86 -6.42
C ILE A 172 16.93 -7.64 -5.55
N GLU A 173 17.37 -8.22 -4.44
CA GLU A 173 16.46 -8.85 -3.48
C GLU A 173 15.64 -7.82 -2.68
N SER A 174 16.19 -6.64 -2.43
CA SER A 174 15.44 -5.56 -1.79
C SER A 174 14.38 -4.98 -2.74
N LEU A 175 14.67 -4.92 -4.05
CA LEU A 175 13.70 -4.61 -5.11
C LEU A 175 12.61 -5.68 -5.22
N SER A 176 12.92 -6.96 -4.99
CA SER A 176 11.91 -8.03 -5.02
C SER A 176 10.97 -8.01 -3.80
N LYS A 177 11.46 -7.50 -2.65
CA LYS A 177 10.66 -7.28 -1.42
C LYS A 177 9.82 -6.00 -1.50
N ALA A 178 10.31 -4.96 -2.17
CA ALA A 178 9.57 -3.72 -2.41
C ALA A 178 8.61 -3.89 -3.62
N GLY A 179 7.39 -4.38 -3.37
CA GLY A 179 6.32 -4.42 -4.37
C GLY A 179 6.05 -5.78 -5.04
N HIS A 180 6.45 -6.88 -4.39
CA HIS A 180 6.10 -8.27 -4.75
C HIS A 180 6.49 -8.72 -6.18
N VAL A 181 7.44 -8.05 -6.84
CA VAL A 181 7.94 -8.49 -8.16
C VAL A 181 9.01 -9.56 -7.96
N LYS A 182 8.70 -10.81 -8.31
CA LYS A 182 9.68 -11.90 -8.32
C LYS A 182 10.69 -11.65 -9.44
N ILE A 183 11.96 -11.48 -9.08
CA ILE A 183 13.03 -11.31 -10.07
C ILE A 183 13.28 -12.64 -10.78
N LEU A 184 13.27 -12.61 -12.12
CA LEU A 184 13.57 -13.76 -12.96
C LEU A 184 15.07 -14.02 -12.90
N CYS A 185 15.45 -15.21 -12.46
CA CYS A 185 16.83 -15.70 -12.49
C CYS A 185 16.80 -17.12 -13.08
N PRO A 186 16.58 -17.25 -14.40
CA PRO A 186 16.49 -18.55 -15.04
C PRO A 186 17.90 -19.07 -15.25
N ALA A 187 18.45 -19.89 -14.35
CA ALA A 187 19.65 -20.62 -14.75
C ALA A 187 19.29 -21.84 -15.61
N ARG A 188 20.31 -22.28 -16.33
CA ARG A 188 20.24 -22.74 -17.72
C ARG A 188 20.21 -21.57 -18.69
N ARG A 189 21.40 -21.02 -18.90
CA ARG A 189 22.22 -21.36 -20.07
C ARG A 189 23.47 -20.50 -19.95
N PHE A 190 24.53 -21.05 -19.35
CA PHE A 190 25.88 -20.58 -19.68
C PHE A 190 26.71 -21.72 -20.26
N PRO A 191 27.46 -21.46 -21.34
CA PRO A 191 28.45 -22.35 -21.91
C PRO A 191 29.35 -22.93 -20.80
N HIS A 192 29.39 -24.25 -20.58
CA HIS A 192 30.55 -24.85 -19.90
C HIS A 192 31.88 -24.58 -20.66
N GLY A 193 31.80 -24.00 -21.86
CA GLY A 193 32.93 -23.61 -22.71
C GLY A 193 33.19 -22.10 -22.83
N CYS A 194 32.47 -21.23 -22.10
CA CYS A 194 33.01 -19.93 -21.71
C CYS A 194 34.07 -20.25 -20.68
N ARG A 195 35.24 -20.62 -21.18
CA ARG A 195 36.41 -20.93 -20.37
C ARG A 195 36.70 -19.69 -19.53
N HIS A 196 36.15 -19.62 -18.32
CA HIS A 196 36.99 -19.17 -17.23
C HIS A 196 38.21 -20.09 -17.33
N ARG A 197 39.35 -19.56 -17.75
CA ARG A 197 40.64 -20.28 -17.73
C ARG A 197 41.03 -20.71 -16.30
N LEU A 198 40.17 -20.41 -15.34
CA LEU A 198 40.28 -20.42 -13.91
C LEU A 198 39.34 -21.51 -13.37
N SER A 199 39.87 -22.35 -12.50
CA SER A 199 39.13 -23.31 -11.69
C SER A 199 39.22 -22.81 -10.25
N MET A 200 38.27 -23.16 -9.37
CA MET A 200 38.40 -22.87 -7.94
C MET A 200 39.72 -23.40 -7.37
N SER A 201 40.20 -24.54 -7.84
CA SER A 201 41.52 -25.10 -7.49
C SER A 201 42.73 -24.29 -7.97
N LYS A 202 42.51 -23.23 -8.77
CA LYS A 202 43.55 -22.34 -9.30
C LYS A 202 43.51 -20.95 -8.68
N ILE A 203 42.64 -20.69 -7.69
CA ILE A 203 42.69 -19.42 -6.96
C ILE A 203 44.08 -19.31 -6.31
N PRO A 204 44.84 -18.24 -6.56
CA PRO A 204 46.18 -18.11 -6.01
C PRO A 204 46.11 -17.89 -4.49
N ASP A 205 47.13 -18.33 -3.76
CA ASP A 205 47.23 -18.12 -2.31
C ASP A 205 47.24 -16.63 -1.90
N ARG A 206 47.57 -15.73 -2.85
CA ARG A 206 47.53 -14.27 -2.68
C ARG A 206 47.26 -13.56 -4.01
N PHE A 207 46.56 -12.43 -3.96
CA PHE A 207 46.42 -11.53 -5.11
C PHE A 207 47.52 -10.48 -5.14
N ASN A 208 48.08 -10.25 -6.34
CA ASN A 208 49.15 -9.28 -6.59
C ASN A 208 48.63 -7.88 -6.90
N SER A 209 47.34 -7.73 -7.27
CA SER A 209 46.72 -6.45 -7.56
C SER A 209 45.21 -6.48 -7.29
N THR A 210 44.63 -5.31 -7.09
CA THR A 210 43.17 -5.17 -6.91
C THR A 210 42.39 -5.56 -8.17
N GLN A 211 42.99 -5.41 -9.36
CA GLN A 211 42.40 -5.88 -10.62
C GLN A 211 42.32 -7.42 -10.67
N GLN A 212 43.40 -8.10 -10.23
CA GLN A 212 43.41 -9.55 -10.15
C GLN A 212 42.38 -10.06 -9.14
N ALA A 213 42.29 -9.43 -7.97
CA ALA A 213 41.29 -9.74 -6.96
C ALA A 213 39.85 -9.56 -7.51
N PHE A 214 39.60 -8.49 -8.26
CA PHE A 214 38.32 -8.25 -8.90
C PHE A 214 37.96 -9.29 -9.98
N THR A 215 38.91 -9.68 -10.82
CA THR A 215 38.68 -10.75 -11.81
C THR A 215 38.27 -12.07 -11.15
N TRP A 216 38.92 -12.43 -10.05
CA TRP A 216 38.56 -13.60 -9.26
C TRP A 216 37.24 -13.43 -8.50
N TRP A 217 36.87 -12.20 -8.13
CA TRP A 217 35.59 -11.91 -7.50
C TRP A 217 34.42 -12.19 -8.44
N ASN A 218 34.51 -11.77 -9.72
CA ASN A 218 33.50 -12.09 -10.73
C ASN A 218 33.34 -13.60 -10.93
N PHE A 219 34.45 -14.33 -10.91
CA PHE A 219 34.42 -15.80 -10.97
C PHE A 219 33.70 -16.42 -9.77
N VAL A 220 33.96 -15.94 -8.55
CA VAL A 220 33.28 -16.44 -7.34
C VAL A 220 31.78 -16.14 -7.35
N GLN A 221 31.38 -14.93 -7.74
CA GLN A 221 29.97 -14.55 -7.86
C GLN A 221 29.22 -15.46 -8.84
N HIS A 222 29.84 -15.74 -9.99
CA HIS A 222 29.31 -16.66 -10.98
C HIS A 222 29.15 -18.09 -10.42
N MET A 223 30.18 -18.63 -9.75
CA MET A 223 30.10 -19.95 -9.12
C MET A 223 28.99 -20.03 -8.06
N MET A 224 28.81 -18.99 -7.24
CA MET A 224 27.73 -18.91 -6.25
C MET A 224 26.34 -18.89 -6.90
N ALA A 225 26.17 -18.13 -8.00
CA ALA A 225 24.91 -18.11 -8.75
C ALA A 225 24.52 -19.52 -9.22
N HIS A 226 25.51 -20.29 -9.69
CA HIS A 226 25.34 -21.69 -10.09
C HIS A 226 24.94 -22.61 -8.92
N SER A 227 25.64 -22.55 -7.78
CA SER A 227 25.34 -23.41 -6.62
C SER A 227 23.94 -23.12 -6.03
N LEU A 228 23.50 -21.87 -6.03
CA LEU A 228 22.19 -21.48 -5.47
C LEU A 228 21.01 -21.71 -6.42
N HIS A 229 21.27 -21.92 -7.71
CA HIS A 229 20.21 -22.04 -8.72
C HIS A 229 19.17 -23.14 -8.44
N PRO A 230 19.53 -24.38 -8.06
CA PRO A 230 18.57 -25.46 -7.83
C PRO A 230 17.50 -25.10 -6.78
N LEU A 231 17.83 -24.19 -5.85
CA LEU A 231 16.95 -23.76 -4.77
C LEU A 231 15.88 -22.77 -5.23
N LYS A 232 16.07 -22.09 -6.37
CA LYS A 232 15.19 -21.03 -6.89
C LYS A 232 14.16 -21.53 -7.91
N VAL A 233 14.44 -22.63 -8.62
CA VAL A 233 13.58 -23.19 -9.70
C VAL A 233 12.36 -23.95 -9.16
N SER A 234 12.38 -24.47 -7.93
CA SER A 234 11.28 -25.30 -7.39
C SER A 234 10.01 -24.52 -7.04
N GLY A 235 9.95 -23.22 -7.29
CA GLY A 235 8.77 -22.38 -7.07
C GLY A 235 7.68 -22.50 -8.14
N ASN A 236 7.95 -23.18 -9.27
CA ASN A 236 7.02 -23.31 -10.40
C ASN A 236 6.33 -24.71 -10.48
N GLY A 237 6.15 -25.39 -9.35
CA GLY A 237 5.33 -26.62 -9.28
C GLY A 237 6.07 -27.95 -9.54
N VAL A 238 7.40 -27.95 -9.68
CA VAL A 238 8.19 -29.19 -9.85
C VAL A 238 9.10 -29.40 -8.63
N ARG A 239 8.71 -30.35 -7.76
CA ARG A 239 9.40 -30.92 -6.58
C ARG A 239 9.99 -29.93 -5.54
N ARG A 240 9.48 -29.97 -4.30
CA ARG A 240 10.13 -29.34 -3.12
C ARG A 240 11.58 -29.83 -2.99
N VAL A 241 12.54 -28.90 -2.98
CA VAL A 241 13.96 -29.18 -2.71
C VAL A 241 14.14 -29.50 -1.24
N SER A 242 14.89 -30.56 -0.92
CA SER A 242 15.14 -30.97 0.47
C SER A 242 15.99 -29.93 1.22
N GLU A 243 15.81 -29.82 2.53
CA GLU A 243 16.65 -28.94 3.36
C GLU A 243 18.13 -29.34 3.32
N ALA A 244 18.46 -30.62 3.16
CA ALA A 244 19.84 -31.07 2.99
C ALA A 244 20.48 -30.54 1.69
N THR A 245 19.71 -30.48 0.59
CA THR A 245 20.17 -29.90 -0.68
C THR A 245 20.36 -28.40 -0.58
N LYS A 246 19.52 -27.71 0.21
CA LYS A 246 19.69 -26.27 0.50
C LYS A 246 20.96 -26.02 1.29
N ALA A 247 21.17 -26.75 2.37
CA ALA A 247 22.36 -26.61 3.22
C ALA A 247 23.66 -26.83 2.43
N ALA A 248 23.73 -27.91 1.63
CA ALA A 248 24.91 -28.20 0.80
C ALA A 248 25.25 -27.08 -0.19
N ALA A 249 24.24 -26.46 -0.82
CA ALA A 249 24.45 -25.34 -1.74
C ALA A 249 24.93 -24.06 -1.04
N TYR A 250 24.45 -23.80 0.19
CA TYR A 250 24.91 -22.67 0.99
C TYR A 250 26.34 -22.88 1.51
N ASP A 251 26.67 -24.09 1.98
CA ASP A 251 28.01 -24.45 2.45
C ASP A 251 29.06 -24.34 1.31
N GLU A 252 28.68 -24.73 0.09
CA GLU A 252 29.54 -24.59 -1.09
C GLU A 252 29.83 -23.11 -1.42
N CYS A 253 28.80 -22.25 -1.38
CA CYS A 253 28.97 -20.82 -1.57
C CYS A 253 29.87 -20.18 -0.50
N ASP A 254 29.72 -20.62 0.75
CA ASP A 254 30.55 -20.13 1.86
C ASP A 254 32.02 -20.50 1.67
N ALA A 255 32.31 -21.72 1.19
CA ALA A 255 33.66 -22.15 0.85
C ALA A 255 34.30 -21.31 -0.28
N PHE A 256 33.52 -20.91 -1.29
CA PHE A 256 33.99 -20.03 -2.36
C PHE A 256 34.38 -18.64 -1.84
N LEU A 257 33.53 -18.05 -1.00
CA LEU A 257 33.77 -16.76 -0.37
C LEU A 257 35.00 -16.79 0.55
N HIS A 258 35.15 -17.85 1.36
CA HIS A 258 36.30 -18.02 2.25
C HIS A 258 37.62 -18.16 1.48
N SER A 259 37.63 -18.91 0.38
CA SER A 259 38.81 -19.10 -0.46
C SER A 259 39.29 -17.77 -1.06
N TRP A 260 38.37 -16.98 -1.60
CA TRP A 260 38.68 -15.64 -2.13
C TRP A 260 39.16 -14.69 -1.04
N ARG A 261 38.50 -14.72 0.13
CA ARG A 261 38.86 -13.87 1.26
C ARG A 261 40.28 -14.15 1.76
N THR A 262 40.66 -15.41 1.82
CA THR A 262 42.00 -15.84 2.24
C THR A 262 43.07 -15.25 1.30
N ALA A 263 42.86 -15.37 -0.02
CA ALA A 263 43.76 -14.81 -1.03
C ALA A 263 43.80 -13.26 -1.05
N PHE A 264 42.70 -12.61 -0.68
CA PHE A 264 42.58 -11.15 -0.66
C PHE A 264 43.20 -10.50 0.58
N THR A 265 43.19 -11.19 1.72
CA THR A 265 43.60 -10.65 3.03
C THR A 265 45.00 -10.02 3.03
N PRO A 266 46.05 -10.63 2.42
CA PRO A 266 47.38 -10.01 2.36
C PRO A 266 47.39 -8.67 1.59
N LEU A 267 46.61 -8.59 0.50
CA LEU A 267 46.52 -7.39 -0.33
C LEU A 267 45.78 -6.27 0.42
N LEU A 268 44.70 -6.59 1.14
CA LEU A 268 43.96 -5.64 1.97
C LEU A 268 44.82 -5.06 3.10
N GLN A 269 45.58 -5.92 3.79
CA GLN A 269 46.45 -5.50 4.88
C GLN A 269 47.57 -4.57 4.38
N HIS A 270 48.21 -4.93 3.26
CA HIS A 270 49.22 -4.10 2.62
C HIS A 270 48.65 -2.73 2.20
N ALA A 271 47.45 -2.70 1.62
CA ALA A 271 46.78 -1.46 1.23
C ALA A 271 46.44 -0.59 2.45
N LYS A 272 46.06 -1.19 3.57
CA LYS A 272 45.76 -0.49 4.84
C LYS A 272 47.00 0.20 5.42
N GLU A 273 48.13 -0.50 5.43
CA GLU A 273 49.42 0.03 5.93
C GLU A 273 49.93 1.22 5.10
N HIS A 274 49.63 1.24 3.80
CA HIS A 274 50.07 2.28 2.86
C HIS A 274 48.97 3.27 2.49
N ARG A 275 47.88 3.35 3.27
CA ARG A 275 46.70 4.16 2.93
C ARG A 275 46.97 5.66 2.77
N ILE A 276 47.97 6.20 3.50
CA ILE A 276 48.35 7.62 3.42
C ILE A 276 49.14 7.91 2.13
N THR A 277 50.02 6.98 1.72
CA THR A 277 50.90 7.18 0.54
C THR A 277 50.26 6.68 -0.77
N HIS A 278 49.30 5.77 -0.68
CA HIS A 278 48.64 5.12 -1.82
C HIS A 278 47.11 5.02 -1.62
N GLY A 279 46.46 6.14 -1.31
CA GLY A 279 45.02 6.22 -0.96
C GLY A 279 44.06 5.62 -2.00
N SER A 280 44.41 5.70 -3.30
CA SER A 280 43.62 5.09 -4.37
C SER A 280 43.62 3.56 -4.31
N ARG A 281 44.73 2.91 -3.94
CA ARG A 281 44.81 1.45 -3.76
C ARG A 281 44.04 1.00 -2.53
N TRP A 282 44.08 1.79 -1.45
CA TRP A 282 43.29 1.54 -0.25
C TRP A 282 41.79 1.62 -0.51
N SER A 283 41.33 2.69 -1.17
CA SER A 283 39.92 2.86 -1.54
C SER A 283 39.41 1.69 -2.40
N ARG A 284 40.24 1.28 -3.35
CA ARG A 284 40.01 0.12 -4.23
C ARG A 284 39.91 -1.22 -3.48
N ALA A 285 40.77 -1.44 -2.49
CA ALA A 285 40.70 -2.62 -1.63
C ALA A 285 39.44 -2.59 -0.73
N MET A 286 39.06 -1.42 -0.22
CA MET A 286 37.86 -1.26 0.61
C MET A 286 36.55 -1.49 -0.14
N ILE A 287 36.49 -1.18 -1.44
CA ILE A 287 35.33 -1.52 -2.29
C ILE A 287 35.17 -3.04 -2.38
N LEU A 288 36.25 -3.75 -2.70
CA LEU A 288 36.24 -5.23 -2.80
C LEU A 288 35.91 -5.89 -1.45
N GLU A 289 36.46 -5.34 -0.36
CA GLU A 289 36.14 -5.74 1.01
C GLU A 289 34.64 -5.63 1.30
N THR A 290 34.04 -4.51 0.88
CA THR A 290 32.61 -4.25 1.10
C THR A 290 31.74 -5.21 0.29
N MET A 291 32.09 -5.50 -0.96
CA MET A 291 31.38 -6.49 -1.79
C MET A 291 31.38 -7.89 -1.16
N TYR A 292 32.51 -8.29 -0.59
CA TYR A 292 32.63 -9.53 0.18
C TYR A 292 31.69 -9.55 1.39
N LEU A 293 31.75 -8.51 2.23
CA LEU A 293 30.90 -8.39 3.43
C LEU A 293 29.40 -8.35 3.07
N GLU A 294 29.05 -7.67 1.99
CA GLU A 294 27.71 -7.64 1.40
C GLU A 294 27.19 -9.04 1.08
N THR A 295 27.98 -9.79 0.34
CA THR A 295 27.57 -11.09 -0.20
C THR A 295 27.48 -12.14 0.91
N ILE A 296 28.46 -12.18 1.82
CA ILE A 296 28.45 -13.15 2.93
C ILE A 296 27.32 -12.86 3.93
N SER A 297 27.02 -11.58 4.20
CA SER A 297 25.87 -11.18 5.03
C SER A 297 24.55 -11.73 4.49
N GLU A 298 24.37 -11.67 3.17
CA GLU A 298 23.13 -12.10 2.54
C GLU A 298 23.05 -13.63 2.45
N LEU A 299 24.17 -14.31 2.19
CA LEU A 299 24.24 -15.76 2.22
C LEU A 299 23.84 -16.31 3.59
N HIS A 300 24.37 -15.73 4.67
CA HIS A 300 24.01 -16.11 6.05
C HIS A 300 22.55 -15.79 6.41
N ALA A 301 22.01 -14.66 5.95
CA ALA A 301 20.61 -14.32 6.17
C ALA A 301 19.66 -15.35 5.53
N ARG A 302 20.03 -15.91 4.38
CA ARG A 302 19.24 -16.92 3.64
C ARG A 302 19.32 -18.33 4.25
N HIS A 303 20.45 -18.71 4.85
CA HIS A 303 20.65 -20.05 5.43
C HIS A 303 20.13 -20.19 6.88
N LYS A 304 19.65 -19.09 7.50
CA LYS A 304 19.16 -19.04 8.91
C LYS A 304 20.15 -19.56 9.96
N THR A 305 21.44 -19.72 9.64
CA THR A 305 22.40 -20.25 10.62
C THR A 305 22.79 -19.22 11.67
N HIS A 306 22.88 -17.92 11.34
CA HIS A 306 23.15 -16.89 12.33
C HIS A 306 22.59 -15.52 11.90
N ALA A 307 21.35 -15.20 12.31
CA ALA A 307 20.73 -13.89 12.04
C ALA A 307 21.51 -12.68 12.62
N ASN A 308 22.54 -12.94 13.44
CA ASN A 308 23.35 -11.94 14.14
C ASN A 308 24.84 -11.95 13.74
N MET A 309 25.25 -12.61 12.65
CA MET A 309 26.67 -12.60 12.24
C MET A 309 26.92 -11.64 11.07
N LEU A 310 27.29 -10.41 11.42
CA LEU A 310 28.62 -9.90 11.09
C LEU A 310 29.15 -9.06 12.27
N PRO A 311 30.45 -9.15 12.61
CA PRO A 311 31.02 -8.36 13.68
C PRO A 311 30.83 -6.88 13.39
N ALA A 312 30.39 -6.16 14.41
CA ALA A 312 30.49 -4.72 14.48
C ALA A 312 31.97 -4.30 14.39
N VAL A 313 32.49 -4.19 13.16
CA VAL A 313 33.79 -3.57 12.90
C VAL A 313 33.54 -2.09 12.64
N LYS A 314 33.01 -1.39 13.64
CA LYS A 314 32.83 0.07 13.61
C LYS A 314 34.04 0.79 13.01
N PRO A 315 35.31 0.46 13.37
CA PRO A 315 36.48 1.08 12.74
C PRO A 315 36.59 0.85 11.24
N LEU A 316 36.19 -0.32 10.73
CA LEU A 316 36.23 -0.64 9.30
C LEU A 316 35.19 0.18 8.52
N TYR A 317 33.97 0.33 9.06
CA TYR A 317 32.93 1.14 8.43
C TYR A 317 33.28 2.63 8.44
N LEU A 318 33.85 3.14 9.53
CA LEU A 318 34.32 4.52 9.59
C LEU A 318 35.50 4.75 8.62
N ASP A 319 36.46 3.83 8.57
CA ASP A 319 37.57 3.89 7.61
C ASP A 319 37.06 3.83 6.16
N LEU A 320 36.03 3.02 5.88
CA LEU A 320 35.36 2.93 4.59
C LEU A 320 34.73 4.26 4.18
N ILE A 321 33.86 4.83 5.05
CA ILE A 321 33.16 6.09 4.79
C ILE A 321 34.15 7.20 4.51
N ARG A 322 35.20 7.32 5.33
CA ARG A 322 36.24 8.35 5.19
C ARG A 322 37.04 8.19 3.90
N SER A 323 37.39 6.95 3.53
CA SER A 323 38.14 6.68 2.29
C SER A 323 37.30 6.99 1.05
N MET A 324 36.01 6.65 1.06
CA MET A 324 35.09 6.99 -0.03
C MET A 324 34.84 8.50 -0.12
N MET A 325 34.73 9.19 1.02
CA MET A 325 34.65 10.66 1.08
C MET A 325 35.91 11.35 0.56
N GLN A 326 37.09 10.81 0.87
CA GLN A 326 38.36 11.33 0.34
C GLN A 326 38.41 11.17 -1.19
N LEU A 327 38.04 9.99 -1.69
CA LEU A 327 37.97 9.73 -3.13
C LEU A 327 36.96 10.65 -3.85
N ALA A 328 35.81 10.91 -3.21
CA ALA A 328 34.79 11.84 -3.72
C ALA A 328 35.25 13.32 -3.74
N ARG A 329 36.22 13.70 -2.89
CA ARG A 329 36.82 15.05 -2.90
C ARG A 329 37.93 15.18 -3.94
N GLU A 330 38.71 14.11 -4.13
CA GLU A 330 39.79 14.06 -5.12
C GLU A 330 39.27 13.96 -6.55
N LYS A 331 38.04 13.50 -6.75
CA LYS A 331 37.39 13.36 -8.05
C LYS A 331 35.95 13.92 -8.01
N PRO A 332 35.59 14.94 -8.81
CA PRO A 332 34.21 15.39 -8.88
C PRO A 332 33.32 14.25 -9.40
N LEU A 333 32.30 13.90 -8.62
CA LEU A 333 31.31 12.88 -8.95
C LEU A 333 30.33 13.43 -10.00
N ASN A 334 30.73 13.37 -11.26
CA ASN A 334 29.90 13.85 -12.36
C ASN A 334 28.98 12.75 -12.89
N GLY A 335 28.04 12.33 -12.05
CA GLY A 335 26.84 11.57 -12.44
C GLY A 335 26.83 10.06 -12.14
N PRO A 336 25.69 9.40 -12.38
CA PRO A 336 25.49 7.97 -12.16
C PRO A 336 26.37 7.12 -13.07
N ALA A 337 27.08 6.12 -12.55
CA ALA A 337 27.54 5.00 -13.39
C ALA A 337 26.30 4.27 -13.95
N THR A 338 26.06 4.42 -15.24
CA THR A 338 24.70 4.58 -15.78
C THR A 338 24.02 3.30 -16.27
N ILE A 339 24.66 2.13 -16.19
CA ILE A 339 24.02 0.84 -16.54
C ILE A 339 24.19 -0.22 -15.43
N GLY A 340 24.99 0.06 -14.40
CA GLY A 340 25.28 -0.92 -13.36
C GLY A 340 24.54 -0.75 -12.05
N LEU A 341 24.03 0.44 -11.71
CA LEU A 341 23.73 0.81 -10.30
C LEU A 341 24.91 0.57 -9.33
N GLU A 342 26.10 0.24 -9.85
CA GLU A 342 27.32 -0.09 -9.12
C GLU A 342 28.17 1.16 -8.94
N ASN A 343 27.64 2.19 -8.29
CA ASN A 343 28.47 3.33 -7.92
C ASN A 343 29.41 2.90 -6.79
N SER A 344 30.70 2.77 -7.11
CA SER A 344 31.72 2.28 -6.20
C SER A 344 32.03 3.18 -5.00
N ILE A 345 31.50 4.41 -4.97
CA ILE A 345 31.67 5.37 -3.86
C ILE A 345 30.41 5.39 -2.98
N ILE A 346 29.23 5.42 -3.59
CA ILE A 346 27.94 5.49 -2.88
C ILE A 346 27.57 4.13 -2.26
N ARG A 347 27.77 3.03 -3.00
CA ARG A 347 27.34 1.69 -2.58
C ARG A 347 28.01 1.24 -1.27
N PRO A 348 29.32 1.38 -1.06
CA PRO A 348 29.93 0.95 0.18
C PRO A 348 29.46 1.76 1.41
N ILE A 349 29.19 3.06 1.24
CA ILE A 349 28.63 3.92 2.30
C ILE A 349 27.18 3.50 2.60
N GLY A 350 26.38 3.23 1.56
CA GLY A 350 25.03 2.69 1.70
C GLY A 350 24.99 1.35 2.42
N PHE A 351 25.95 0.45 2.15
CA PHE A 351 26.06 -0.82 2.88
C PHE A 351 26.32 -0.62 4.37
N ALA A 352 27.26 0.26 4.72
CA ALA A 352 27.57 0.60 6.11
C ALA A 352 26.33 1.11 6.87
N LEU A 353 25.52 1.96 6.21
CA LEU A 353 24.26 2.49 6.74
C LEU A 353 23.22 1.40 7.06
N VAL A 354 23.20 0.28 6.31
CA VAL A 354 22.20 -0.79 6.47
C VAL A 354 22.59 -1.83 7.50
N ARG A 355 23.85 -2.25 7.44
CA ARG A 355 24.31 -3.42 8.19
C ARG A 355 24.93 -3.04 9.53
N CYS A 356 25.22 -1.76 9.74
CA CYS A 356 25.69 -1.27 11.02
C CYS A 356 24.52 -0.72 11.84
N GLN A 357 24.37 -1.21 13.07
CA GLN A 357 23.42 -0.66 14.05
C GLN A 357 24.07 0.40 14.96
N ASP A 358 25.37 0.68 14.79
CA ASP A 358 26.08 1.68 15.57
C ASP A 358 25.63 3.10 15.15
N PRO A 359 25.08 3.91 16.07
CA PRO A 359 24.55 5.23 15.74
C PRO A 359 25.56 6.18 15.10
N GLU A 360 26.84 6.09 15.45
CA GLU A 360 27.91 6.94 14.91
C GLU A 360 28.17 6.59 13.44
N VAL A 361 28.24 5.30 13.11
CA VAL A 361 28.40 4.84 11.73
C VAL A 361 27.20 5.24 10.87
N VAL A 362 25.98 5.09 11.41
CA VAL A 362 24.73 5.49 10.73
C VAL A 362 24.71 7.00 10.45
N GLN A 363 25.12 7.81 11.43
CA GLN A 363 25.19 9.26 11.29
C GLN A 363 26.26 9.68 10.29
N GLU A 364 27.49 9.15 10.39
CA GLU A 364 28.60 9.48 9.49
C GLU A 364 28.31 9.02 8.05
N ALA A 365 27.68 7.86 7.86
CA ALA A 365 27.25 7.37 6.55
C ALA A 365 26.13 8.23 5.95
N THR A 366 25.14 8.65 6.77
CA THR A 366 24.06 9.54 6.32
C THR A 366 24.63 10.90 5.89
N ALA A 367 25.46 11.52 6.73
CA ALA A 367 26.11 12.78 6.43
C ALA A 367 27.04 12.70 5.20
N ALA A 368 27.76 11.59 5.03
CA ALA A 368 28.58 11.36 3.85
C ALA A 368 27.74 11.26 2.57
N LEU A 369 26.62 10.53 2.59
CA LEU A 369 25.71 10.44 1.44
C LEU A 369 25.06 11.78 1.11
N GLU A 370 24.73 12.59 2.11
CA GLU A 370 24.22 13.96 1.92
C GLU A 370 25.30 14.88 1.33
N ALA A 371 26.53 14.82 1.86
CA ALA A 371 27.65 15.68 1.47
C ALA A 371 28.24 15.37 0.09
N ILE A 372 28.24 14.10 -0.31
CA ILE A 372 28.72 13.65 -1.63
C ILE A 372 27.82 14.17 -2.75
N VAL A 373 26.55 14.49 -2.46
CA VAL A 373 25.50 14.40 -3.48
C VAL A 373 24.59 15.62 -3.61
N GLY A 374 24.35 16.43 -2.58
CA GLY A 374 23.62 17.70 -2.72
C GLY A 374 22.35 17.67 -3.59
N GLY A 375 21.54 16.59 -3.58
CA GLY A 375 20.23 16.55 -4.28
C GLY A 375 19.90 15.39 -5.25
N VAL A 376 20.78 14.42 -5.51
CA VAL A 376 20.48 13.31 -6.45
C VAL A 376 19.52 12.26 -5.84
N ASN A 377 18.40 11.98 -6.51
CA ASN A 377 17.39 11.01 -6.06
C ASN A 377 17.96 9.60 -5.80
N MET A 378 18.94 9.11 -6.57
CA MET A 378 19.48 7.75 -6.37
C MET A 378 20.02 7.49 -4.97
N SER A 379 20.67 8.47 -4.33
CA SER A 379 21.24 8.29 -2.99
C SER A 379 20.14 8.26 -1.94
N TRP A 380 19.12 9.11 -2.09
CA TRP A 380 17.91 9.05 -1.26
C TRP A 380 17.10 7.79 -1.50
N THR A 381 16.97 7.30 -2.74
CA THR A 381 16.31 6.02 -3.08
C THR A 381 17.10 4.85 -2.53
N LEU A 382 18.44 4.84 -2.61
CA LEU A 382 19.29 3.85 -1.97
C LEU A 382 19.11 3.92 -0.45
N VAL A 383 19.30 5.08 0.19
CA VAL A 383 19.07 5.31 1.62
C VAL A 383 17.67 4.85 2.03
N TYR A 384 16.65 5.14 1.23
CA TYR A 384 15.26 4.75 1.45
C TYR A 384 15.08 3.22 1.35
N LEU A 385 15.50 2.58 0.25
CA LEU A 385 15.50 1.11 0.05
C LEU A 385 16.23 0.35 1.17
N LEU A 386 17.28 0.97 1.68
CA LEU A 386 18.22 0.41 2.64
C LEU A 386 17.77 0.66 4.09
N LYS A 387 17.16 1.81 4.40
CA LYS A 387 16.48 2.13 5.68
C LYS A 387 15.09 1.49 5.80
N SER A 388 14.40 1.22 4.68
CA SER A 388 13.06 0.61 4.65
C SER A 388 13.04 -0.85 5.09
N ARG A 389 14.19 -1.47 5.39
CA ARG A 389 14.28 -2.81 5.99
C ARG A 389 13.60 -2.92 7.35
N ASN A 390 13.39 -1.80 8.05
CA ASN A 390 12.59 -1.77 9.29
C ASN A 390 11.26 -1.03 9.17
N LYS A 391 10.93 -0.45 8.00
CA LYS A 391 9.67 0.26 7.76
C LYS A 391 9.31 0.24 6.27
N THR A 392 8.25 -0.47 5.90
CA THR A 392 7.59 -0.35 4.60
C THR A 392 6.78 0.95 4.55
N LYS A 393 7.09 1.88 3.62
CA LYS A 393 6.18 2.87 2.96
C LYS A 393 6.97 4.00 2.27
N PRO A 394 6.64 4.40 1.02
CA PRO A 394 7.21 5.60 0.41
C PRO A 394 6.49 6.84 0.94
N MET A 395 7.26 7.85 1.34
CA MET A 395 6.76 9.18 1.66
C MET A 395 6.47 9.93 0.36
N VAL A 396 5.20 10.31 0.16
CA VAL A 396 4.92 11.67 -0.31
C VAL A 396 5.34 12.59 0.83
N THR A 397 6.03 13.69 0.54
CA THR A 397 6.40 14.71 1.53
C THR A 397 5.12 15.36 2.06
N LEU A 398 4.46 14.71 3.01
CA LEU A 398 3.33 15.25 3.76
C LEU A 398 3.91 16.24 4.76
N GLU A 399 3.49 17.50 4.68
CA GLU A 399 3.72 18.45 5.77
C GLU A 399 2.92 17.97 7.00
N HIS A 400 3.63 17.42 7.98
CA HIS A 400 3.15 17.18 9.34
C HIS A 400 3.90 18.22 10.22
N VAL A 401 3.33 19.04 11.11
CA VAL A 401 2.30 18.82 12.14
C VAL A 401 1.80 20.18 12.66
N THR A 402 0.47 20.34 12.81
CA THR A 402 -0.12 21.16 13.89
C THR A 402 -0.90 20.24 14.82
N ARG A 403 -0.49 20.15 16.09
CA ARG A 403 -1.26 19.45 17.15
C ARG A 403 -2.29 20.41 17.72
N ASN A 404 -3.56 20.03 17.69
CA ASN A 404 -4.64 20.70 18.43
C ASN A 404 -4.92 19.98 19.76
N ASP A 405 -5.75 20.57 20.62
CA ASP A 405 -6.14 20.11 21.98
C ASP A 405 -6.68 18.66 22.10
N TRP A 406 -6.86 17.95 20.97
CA TRP A 406 -7.46 16.61 20.89
C TRP A 406 -6.48 15.50 20.45
N ASP A 407 -5.17 15.77 20.41
CA ASP A 407 -4.12 14.84 19.95
C ASP A 407 -4.31 14.29 18.52
N LEU A 408 -5.04 15.02 17.67
CA LEU A 408 -5.22 14.65 16.26
C LEU A 408 -4.06 15.14 15.41
N GLU A 409 -3.54 14.25 14.57
CA GLU A 409 -2.56 14.55 13.53
C GLU A 409 -3.27 14.76 12.19
N TRP A 410 -3.07 15.93 11.60
CA TRP A 410 -3.71 16.34 10.35
C TRP A 410 -2.79 16.10 9.15
N ILE A 411 -3.33 15.43 8.13
CA ILE A 411 -2.73 15.20 6.83
C ILE A 411 -3.34 16.22 5.86
N SER A 412 -2.53 17.08 5.25
CA SER A 412 -3.01 18.11 4.32
C SER A 412 -1.93 18.62 3.38
N THR A 413 -2.36 19.19 2.25
CA THR A 413 -1.55 20.04 1.36
C THR A 413 -1.82 21.54 1.58
N ASN A 414 -2.88 21.89 2.33
CA ASN A 414 -3.32 23.26 2.56
C ASN A 414 -4.09 23.40 3.88
N SER A 415 -3.50 24.14 4.83
CA SER A 415 -4.04 24.36 6.17
C SER A 415 -5.32 25.22 6.25
N SER A 416 -5.76 25.81 5.13
CA SER A 416 -7.04 26.56 5.04
C SER A 416 -8.26 25.69 4.72
N LEU A 417 -8.05 24.42 4.33
CA LEU A 417 -9.15 23.53 3.96
C LEU A 417 -9.97 23.05 5.18
N PRO A 418 -11.23 22.64 4.99
CA PRO A 418 -12.04 22.06 6.06
C PRO A 418 -11.37 20.84 6.72
N LYS A 419 -11.51 20.71 8.04
CA LYS A 419 -10.98 19.59 8.82
C LYS A 419 -11.99 18.44 8.91
N VAL A 420 -11.61 17.24 8.46
CA VAL A 420 -12.46 16.04 8.49
C VAL A 420 -11.76 14.90 9.22
N VAL A 421 -12.46 14.28 10.18
CA VAL A 421 -11.93 13.12 10.93
C VAL A 421 -12.46 11.82 10.33
N ILE A 422 -11.57 10.84 10.14
CA ILE A 422 -11.88 9.49 9.67
C ILE A 422 -11.86 8.55 10.88
N TYR A 423 -13.03 8.04 11.26
CA TYR A 423 -13.19 6.94 12.21
C TYR A 423 -13.11 5.61 11.45
N SER A 424 -11.93 4.99 11.47
CA SER A 424 -11.65 3.78 10.71
C SER A 424 -11.96 2.52 11.53
N ALA A 425 -13.02 1.79 11.16
CA ALA A 425 -13.38 0.48 11.69
C ALA A 425 -13.16 -0.65 10.67
N GLY A 426 -12.21 -0.50 9.75
CA GLY A 426 -11.86 -1.54 8.78
C GLY A 426 -12.90 -1.70 7.66
N GLY A 427 -13.20 -2.95 7.33
CA GLY A 427 -14.16 -3.33 6.29
C GLY A 427 -13.51 -3.61 4.93
N THR A 428 -14.34 -3.98 3.96
CA THR A 428 -13.91 -4.33 2.60
C THR A 428 -13.14 -3.20 1.90
N ILE A 429 -13.44 -1.94 2.24
CA ILE A 429 -12.71 -0.76 1.76
C ILE A 429 -11.22 -0.77 2.15
N LEU A 430 -10.89 -1.43 3.25
CA LEU A 430 -9.53 -1.67 3.76
C LEU A 430 -9.18 -3.16 3.68
N SER A 431 -9.65 -3.88 2.65
CA SER A 431 -9.36 -5.29 2.44
C SER A 431 -8.81 -5.55 1.04
N ALA A 432 -8.03 -6.61 0.90
CA ALA A 432 -7.40 -7.04 -0.34
C ALA A 432 -7.52 -8.55 -0.54
N SER A 433 -7.39 -9.00 -1.78
CA SER A 433 -7.29 -10.42 -2.15
C SER A 433 -5.89 -10.77 -2.65
N ASN A 434 -5.39 -11.93 -2.25
CA ASN A 434 -4.16 -12.53 -2.76
C ASN A 434 -4.38 -13.44 -3.98
N TYR A 435 -5.63 -13.70 -4.37
CA TYR A 435 -5.93 -14.72 -5.37
C TYR A 435 -6.01 -14.15 -6.78
N SER A 436 -6.80 -13.10 -6.96
CA SER A 436 -7.09 -12.52 -8.29
C SER A 436 -7.71 -11.14 -8.17
N ARG A 437 -7.56 -10.32 -9.22
CA ARG A 437 -8.28 -9.05 -9.38
C ARG A 437 -9.78 -9.23 -9.64
N LEU A 438 -10.26 -10.47 -9.75
CA LEU A 438 -11.68 -10.82 -9.84
C LEU A 438 -12.23 -11.46 -8.56
N ASP A 439 -11.42 -11.58 -7.51
CA ASP A 439 -11.86 -12.16 -6.25
C ASP A 439 -12.52 -11.11 -5.36
N ASN A 440 -13.85 -11.22 -5.23
CA ASN A 440 -14.69 -10.49 -4.29
C ASN A 440 -15.43 -11.44 -3.33
N ILE A 441 -14.95 -12.68 -3.18
CA ILE A 441 -15.57 -13.70 -2.32
C ILE A 441 -14.63 -14.10 -1.19
N ALA A 442 -13.37 -14.42 -1.50
CA ALA A 442 -12.37 -14.94 -0.56
C ALA A 442 -11.27 -13.91 -0.22
N TYR A 443 -11.64 -12.63 -0.22
CA TYR A 443 -10.74 -11.53 0.16
C TYR A 443 -10.58 -11.41 1.68
N GLY A 444 -9.63 -10.57 2.11
CA GLY A 444 -9.27 -10.36 3.52
C GLY A 444 -7.99 -11.08 3.96
N SER A 445 -7.41 -11.89 3.07
CA SER A 445 -6.10 -12.55 3.26
C SER A 445 -4.94 -11.85 2.55
N GLY A 446 -5.23 -10.88 1.67
CA GLY A 446 -4.22 -10.07 1.00
C GLY A 446 -3.78 -8.85 1.80
N ASP A 447 -2.71 -8.20 1.35
CA ASP A 447 -2.15 -7.01 2.01
C ASP A 447 -3.15 -5.85 1.96
N PRO A 448 -3.85 -5.55 3.08
CA PRO A 448 -4.91 -4.57 3.07
C PRO A 448 -4.34 -3.15 2.99
N PRO A 449 -4.96 -2.23 2.25
CA PRO A 449 -4.56 -0.83 2.33
C PRO A 449 -4.89 -0.29 3.72
N THR A 450 -4.03 0.59 4.23
CA THR A 450 -4.33 1.43 5.39
C THR A 450 -5.13 2.67 4.96
N PRO A 451 -5.81 3.38 5.89
CA PRO A 451 -6.44 4.66 5.56
C PRO A 451 -5.48 5.66 4.90
N GLU A 452 -4.21 5.68 5.33
CA GLU A 452 -3.16 6.49 4.70
C GLU A 452 -2.89 6.06 3.26
N ASP A 453 -2.90 4.76 2.97
CA ASP A 453 -2.70 4.27 1.60
C ASP A 453 -3.89 4.64 0.71
N LEU A 454 -5.12 4.69 1.24
CA LEU A 454 -6.27 5.22 0.51
C LEU A 454 -6.14 6.71 0.22
N ILE A 455 -5.64 7.51 1.17
CA ILE A 455 -5.34 8.94 0.94
C ILE A 455 -4.26 9.07 -0.14
N GLY A 456 -3.19 8.29 -0.08
CA GLY A 456 -2.11 8.31 -1.08
C GLY A 456 -2.55 7.82 -2.46
N ASN A 457 -3.52 6.91 -2.54
CA ASN A 457 -4.09 6.42 -3.79
C ASN A 457 -5.10 7.39 -4.43
N ILE A 458 -5.62 8.35 -3.67
CA ILE A 458 -6.63 9.33 -4.10
C ILE A 458 -6.27 10.68 -3.51
N THR A 459 -5.18 11.26 -3.98
CA THR A 459 -4.67 12.52 -3.43
C THR A 459 -5.62 13.69 -3.58
N GLU A 460 -6.60 13.61 -4.48
CA GLU A 460 -7.66 14.61 -4.69
C GLU A 460 -8.48 14.87 -3.42
N VAL A 461 -8.52 13.94 -2.46
CA VAL A 461 -9.17 14.20 -1.15
C VAL A 461 -8.46 15.31 -0.37
N LEU A 462 -7.16 15.52 -0.60
CA LEU A 462 -6.36 16.56 0.04
C LEU A 462 -6.60 17.94 -0.57
N ASP A 463 -7.21 18.02 -1.76
CA ASP A 463 -7.69 19.29 -2.33
C ASP A 463 -9.04 19.71 -1.72
N VAL A 464 -9.72 18.78 -1.02
CA VAL A 464 -11.05 18.98 -0.44
C VAL A 464 -10.98 19.23 1.07
N ALA A 465 -10.11 18.51 1.80
CA ALA A 465 -10.07 18.56 3.25
C ALA A 465 -8.69 18.24 3.86
N GLN A 466 -8.47 18.73 5.07
CA GLN A 466 -7.44 18.21 5.98
C GLN A 466 -8.00 16.96 6.67
N LEU A 467 -7.24 15.86 6.69
CA LEU A 467 -7.72 14.57 7.18
C LEU A 467 -6.98 14.14 8.45
N ALA A 468 -7.70 13.71 9.47
CA ALA A 468 -7.14 13.06 10.65
C ALA A 468 -7.75 11.66 10.81
N ILE A 469 -6.99 10.68 11.31
CA ILE A 469 -7.43 9.27 11.38
C ILE A 469 -7.48 8.80 12.83
N VAL A 470 -8.64 8.31 13.26
CA VAL A 470 -8.86 7.62 14.53
C VAL A 470 -9.25 6.17 14.23
N ARG A 471 -8.56 5.21 14.85
CA ARG A 471 -8.74 3.78 14.55
C ARG A 471 -9.50 3.07 15.65
N PHE A 472 -10.41 2.21 15.24
CA PHE A 472 -11.09 1.29 16.14
C PHE A 472 -10.81 -0.16 15.72
N PRO A 473 -10.60 -1.07 16.69
CA PRO A 473 -10.45 -2.48 16.40
C PRO A 473 -11.76 -3.05 15.83
N ALA A 474 -11.65 -3.83 14.76
CA ALA A 474 -12.78 -4.47 14.09
C ALA A 474 -12.55 -5.98 13.93
N SER A 475 -12.29 -6.65 15.05
CA SER A 475 -12.02 -8.09 15.09
C SER A 475 -13.20 -8.88 14.52
N GLY A 476 -12.94 -9.78 13.56
CA GLY A 476 -13.97 -10.58 12.90
C GLY A 476 -14.72 -9.87 11.76
N GLY A 477 -14.29 -8.66 11.37
CA GLY A 477 -14.99 -7.86 10.37
C GLY A 477 -16.36 -7.39 10.87
N SER A 478 -17.17 -6.78 10.00
CA SER A 478 -18.44 -6.17 10.41
C SER A 478 -19.43 -7.14 11.07
N ALA A 479 -19.36 -8.43 10.75
CA ALA A 479 -20.20 -9.47 11.37
C ALA A 479 -19.79 -9.83 12.81
N GLY A 480 -18.57 -9.49 13.24
CA GLY A 480 -18.08 -9.74 14.60
C GLY A 480 -18.21 -8.54 15.55
N LEU A 481 -18.77 -7.43 15.07
CA LEU A 481 -18.87 -6.19 15.83
C LEU A 481 -20.07 -6.19 16.80
N ASN A 482 -20.00 -5.30 17.79
CA ASN A 482 -21.07 -5.07 18.75
C ASN A 482 -21.22 -3.56 19.03
N SER A 483 -22.14 -3.20 19.92
CA SER A 483 -22.48 -1.80 20.22
C SER A 483 -21.32 -0.96 20.75
N SER A 484 -20.29 -1.57 21.35
CA SER A 484 -19.12 -0.82 21.84
C SER A 484 -18.45 0.01 20.76
N LEU A 485 -18.49 -0.44 19.49
CA LEU A 485 -17.89 0.30 18.39
C LEU A 485 -18.58 1.65 18.17
N TYR A 486 -19.91 1.67 17.99
CA TYR A 486 -20.60 2.93 17.76
C TYR A 486 -20.65 3.80 19.02
N LEU A 487 -20.67 3.22 20.23
CA LEU A 487 -20.56 3.97 21.48
C LEU A 487 -19.24 4.74 21.52
N ASN A 488 -18.12 4.04 21.25
CA ASN A 488 -16.80 4.65 21.23
C ASN A 488 -16.72 5.74 20.14
N ILE A 489 -17.11 5.42 18.90
CA ILE A 489 -17.10 6.39 17.79
C ILE A 489 -17.91 7.64 18.16
N SER A 490 -19.10 7.47 18.73
CA SER A 490 -19.98 8.58 19.10
C SER A 490 -19.44 9.43 20.23
N GLN A 491 -18.80 8.82 21.25
CA GLN A 491 -18.14 9.56 22.33
C GLN A 491 -16.99 10.42 21.79
N TYR A 492 -16.14 9.84 20.94
CA TYR A 492 -15.06 10.59 20.28
C TYR A 492 -15.63 11.69 19.37
N ALA A 493 -16.63 11.38 18.55
CA ALA A 493 -17.25 12.33 17.64
C ALA A 493 -17.93 13.49 18.36
N ASN A 494 -18.73 13.24 19.41
CA ASN A 494 -19.32 14.31 20.19
C ASN A 494 -18.25 15.19 20.84
N LYS A 495 -17.23 14.58 21.46
CA LYS A 495 -16.13 15.32 22.09
C LYS A 495 -15.36 16.19 21.09
N GLN A 496 -15.05 15.67 19.91
CA GLN A 496 -14.23 16.35 18.92
C GLN A 496 -15.03 17.37 18.08
N LEU A 497 -16.22 17.00 17.61
CA LEU A 497 -17.00 17.81 16.67
C LEU A 497 -18.00 18.74 17.37
N CYS A 498 -18.63 18.32 18.47
CA CYS A 498 -19.69 19.09 19.12
C CYS A 498 -19.18 20.07 20.19
N SER A 499 -17.92 19.98 20.59
CA SER A 499 -17.35 20.92 21.56
C SER A 499 -17.40 22.36 21.04
N GLU A 500 -17.67 23.29 21.96
CA GLU A 500 -17.67 24.72 21.66
C GLU A 500 -16.30 25.15 21.08
N GLY A 501 -16.32 25.93 20.00
CA GLY A 501 -15.11 26.37 19.31
C GLY A 501 -14.42 25.31 18.43
N SER A 502 -14.95 24.08 18.32
CA SER A 502 -14.39 23.05 17.43
C SER A 502 -14.41 23.50 15.95
N ASP A 503 -13.24 23.52 15.32
CA ASP A 503 -13.01 23.86 13.90
C ASP A 503 -13.13 22.66 12.94
N ILE A 504 -13.41 21.46 13.48
CA ILE A 504 -13.65 20.26 12.68
C ILE A 504 -14.95 20.43 11.91
N ALA A 505 -14.92 20.31 10.59
CA ALA A 505 -16.06 20.50 9.70
C ALA A 505 -17.03 19.31 9.71
N GLY A 506 -16.51 18.09 9.79
CA GLY A 506 -17.30 16.86 9.74
C GLY A 506 -16.50 15.60 10.02
N ALA A 507 -17.15 14.45 9.94
CA ALA A 507 -16.51 13.15 10.13
C ALA A 507 -17.00 12.11 9.12
N ILE A 508 -16.14 11.12 8.89
CA ILE A 508 -16.39 9.94 8.06
C ILE A 508 -16.19 8.70 8.92
N MET A 509 -17.00 7.67 8.71
CA MET A 509 -16.78 6.33 9.28
C MET A 509 -16.53 5.32 8.16
N PHE A 510 -15.36 4.69 8.17
CA PHE A 510 -15.13 3.49 7.36
C PHE A 510 -15.64 2.26 8.10
N HIS A 511 -16.46 1.46 7.43
CA HIS A 511 -17.05 0.27 8.02
C HIS A 511 -17.24 -0.86 6.99
N GLY A 512 -17.27 -2.10 7.48
CA GLY A 512 -17.65 -3.25 6.66
C GLY A 512 -19.16 -3.24 6.37
N THR A 513 -19.56 -3.60 5.16
CA THR A 513 -20.94 -3.36 4.70
C THR A 513 -21.98 -4.30 5.30
N ASN A 514 -21.61 -5.37 6.03
CA ASN A 514 -22.63 -6.31 6.54
C ASN A 514 -23.50 -5.72 7.65
N THR A 515 -22.94 -4.81 8.46
CA THR A 515 -23.62 -4.18 9.61
C THR A 515 -23.35 -2.67 9.63
N LEU A 516 -23.05 -2.09 8.46
CA LEU A 516 -22.79 -0.65 8.33
C LEU A 516 -24.01 0.15 8.77
N GLU A 517 -25.22 -0.22 8.30
CA GLU A 517 -26.45 0.47 8.69
C GLU A 517 -26.69 0.43 10.21
N GLU A 518 -26.34 -0.66 10.88
CA GLU A 518 -26.50 -0.82 12.33
C GLU A 518 -25.58 0.10 13.13
N THR A 519 -24.26 -0.01 12.88
CA THR A 519 -23.28 0.85 13.57
C THR A 519 -23.55 2.32 13.26
N ALA A 520 -23.84 2.65 12.00
CA ALA A 520 -24.14 4.01 11.59
C ALA A 520 -25.41 4.53 12.26
N PHE A 521 -26.47 3.72 12.34
CA PHE A 521 -27.72 4.10 13.03
C PHE A 521 -27.49 4.35 14.52
N GLY A 522 -26.68 3.51 15.18
CA GLY A 522 -26.25 3.74 16.56
C GLY A 522 -25.55 5.09 16.74
N VAL A 523 -24.64 5.45 15.82
CA VAL A 523 -24.00 6.78 15.82
C VAL A 523 -25.03 7.89 15.57
N ASP A 524 -25.92 7.74 14.59
CA ASP A 524 -26.91 8.77 14.27
C ASP A 524 -27.80 9.06 15.48
N LEU A 525 -28.21 8.06 16.26
CA LEU A 525 -29.05 8.30 17.45
C LEU A 525 -28.28 8.85 18.66
N THR A 526 -26.95 8.85 18.64
CA THR A 526 -26.11 9.24 19.77
C THR A 526 -25.14 10.39 19.46
N PHE A 527 -25.18 10.90 18.23
CA PHE A 527 -24.45 12.07 17.79
C PHE A 527 -25.41 13.26 17.57
N ASN A 528 -25.21 14.32 18.35
CA ASN A 528 -26.08 15.50 18.34
C ASN A 528 -25.32 16.76 17.92
N CYS A 529 -24.87 16.77 16.66
CA CYS A 529 -24.21 17.90 16.04
C CYS A 529 -24.96 18.37 14.80
N SER A 530 -24.82 19.66 14.47
CA SER A 530 -25.17 20.17 13.14
C SER A 530 -24.19 19.71 12.06
N LYS A 531 -22.97 19.31 12.44
CA LYS A 531 -21.90 18.91 11.53
C LYS A 531 -22.19 17.53 10.90
N PRO A 532 -21.83 17.30 9.63
CA PRO A 532 -22.10 16.03 8.96
C PRO A 532 -21.29 14.88 9.56
N PHE A 533 -21.96 13.74 9.72
CA PHE A 533 -21.36 12.44 9.97
C PHE A 533 -21.71 11.51 8.81
N VAL A 534 -20.70 11.03 8.08
CA VAL A 534 -20.88 10.28 6.84
C VAL A 534 -20.33 8.86 6.99
N ALA A 535 -21.20 7.85 6.94
CA ALA A 535 -20.76 6.45 6.88
C ALA A 535 -20.46 6.04 5.43
N THR A 536 -19.40 5.26 5.24
CA THR A 536 -19.06 4.70 3.93
C THR A 536 -18.29 3.37 4.06
N GLY A 537 -18.10 2.70 2.93
CA GLY A 537 -17.41 1.41 2.83
C GLY A 537 -17.23 1.00 1.37
N ALA A 538 -17.03 -0.30 1.13
CA ALA A 538 -16.93 -0.86 -0.21
C ALA A 538 -17.60 -2.23 -0.27
N MET A 539 -18.14 -2.59 -1.44
CA MET A 539 -18.62 -3.95 -1.74
C MET A 539 -17.52 -4.80 -2.37
N ARG A 540 -16.49 -4.18 -2.95
CA ARG A 540 -15.34 -4.84 -3.58
C ARG A 540 -14.03 -4.47 -2.87
N PRO A 541 -13.12 -5.43 -2.64
CA PRO A 541 -11.82 -5.14 -2.04
C PRO A 541 -10.98 -4.25 -2.94
N ASP A 542 -9.97 -3.55 -2.40
CA ASP A 542 -9.17 -2.58 -3.16
C ASP A 542 -8.40 -3.20 -4.34
N THR A 543 -8.08 -4.49 -4.25
CA THR A 543 -7.40 -5.24 -5.33
C THR A 543 -8.30 -5.62 -6.50
N TYR A 544 -9.62 -5.43 -6.40
CA TYR A 544 -10.56 -5.82 -7.45
C TYR A 544 -10.34 -5.00 -8.74
N ILE A 545 -10.79 -5.49 -9.90
CA ILE A 545 -10.59 -4.83 -11.21
C ILE A 545 -11.35 -3.50 -11.34
N SER A 546 -12.30 -3.22 -10.44
CA SER A 546 -13.05 -1.96 -10.35
C SER A 546 -13.56 -1.78 -8.92
N PRO A 547 -12.67 -1.43 -7.98
CA PRO A 547 -13.03 -1.28 -6.57
C PRO A 547 -13.89 -0.02 -6.40
N ASP A 548 -14.98 -0.13 -5.65
CA ASP A 548 -15.90 0.99 -5.37
C ASP A 548 -15.46 1.82 -4.15
N GLY A 549 -14.58 1.28 -3.30
CA GLY A 549 -14.10 1.96 -2.09
C GLY A 549 -13.44 3.31 -2.34
N ARG A 550 -12.77 3.46 -3.49
CA ARG A 550 -12.05 4.68 -3.85
C ARG A 550 -12.99 5.86 -4.12
N SER A 551 -13.97 5.65 -5.00
CA SER A 551 -14.99 6.68 -5.28
C SER A 551 -15.83 6.99 -4.05
N ASN A 552 -16.23 5.96 -3.30
CA ASN A 552 -17.00 6.10 -2.07
C ASN A 552 -16.24 6.92 -1.02
N PHE A 553 -14.93 6.70 -0.86
CA PHE A 553 -14.09 7.48 0.04
C PHE A 553 -14.04 8.96 -0.34
N TYR A 554 -13.71 9.28 -1.60
CA TYR A 554 -13.68 10.67 -2.06
C TYR A 554 -15.03 11.37 -1.83
N GLN A 555 -16.12 10.69 -2.16
CA GLN A 555 -17.48 11.21 -1.98
C GLN A 555 -17.84 11.44 -0.52
N ALA A 556 -17.41 10.55 0.39
CA ALA A 556 -17.60 10.73 1.81
C ALA A 556 -16.82 11.96 2.33
N VAL A 557 -15.59 12.20 1.83
CA VAL A 557 -14.81 13.41 2.16
C VAL A 557 -15.51 14.67 1.65
N ALA A 558 -15.96 14.68 0.40
CA ALA A 558 -16.69 15.81 -0.18
C ALA A 558 -17.99 16.11 0.59
N ALA A 559 -18.75 15.08 0.98
CA ALA A 559 -19.94 15.26 1.79
C ALA A 559 -19.61 15.76 3.21
N ALA A 560 -18.58 15.23 3.87
CA ALA A 560 -18.19 15.64 5.22
C ALA A 560 -17.61 17.07 5.28
N ALA A 561 -16.94 17.51 4.22
CA ALA A 561 -16.39 18.86 4.10
C ALA A 561 -17.44 19.92 3.68
N SER A 562 -18.54 19.49 3.05
CA SER A 562 -19.53 20.40 2.48
C SER A 562 -20.42 21.06 3.55
N PRO A 563 -20.53 22.40 3.57
CA PRO A 563 -21.46 23.11 4.44
C PRO A 563 -22.93 22.74 4.18
N ASN A 564 -23.27 22.35 2.94
CA ASN A 564 -24.63 21.98 2.56
C ASN A 564 -25.08 20.64 3.17
N SER A 565 -24.15 19.85 3.72
CA SER A 565 -24.43 18.58 4.39
C SER A 565 -24.87 18.74 5.85
N ARG A 566 -24.79 19.96 6.41
CA ARG A 566 -25.14 20.23 7.81
C ARG A 566 -26.64 20.10 8.05
N ASN A 567 -27.01 19.72 9.28
CA ASN A 567 -28.39 19.60 9.74
C ASN A 567 -29.27 18.60 8.95
N ARG A 568 -28.68 17.51 8.47
CA ARG A 568 -29.36 16.46 7.68
C ARG A 568 -29.41 15.09 8.37
N GLY A 569 -29.07 15.05 9.66
CA GLY A 569 -28.77 13.79 10.35
C GLY A 569 -27.53 13.10 9.79
N GLY A 570 -27.36 11.83 10.13
CA GLY A 570 -26.31 10.98 9.60
C GLY A 570 -26.55 10.62 8.12
N LEU A 571 -25.47 10.56 7.35
CA LEU A 571 -25.49 10.29 5.91
C LEU A 571 -24.75 9.01 5.57
N ILE A 572 -25.19 8.29 4.53
CA ILE A 572 -24.39 7.25 3.86
C ILE A 572 -24.00 7.76 2.48
N ALA A 573 -22.70 7.72 2.17
CA ALA A 573 -22.17 8.02 0.85
C ALA A 573 -21.71 6.72 0.18
N PHE A 574 -22.45 6.29 -0.85
CA PHE A 574 -22.19 5.03 -1.55
C PHE A 574 -22.70 5.09 -2.99
N ASN A 575 -21.89 4.65 -3.96
CA ASN A 575 -22.32 4.49 -5.35
C ASN A 575 -23.01 5.74 -5.92
N ASP A 576 -22.35 6.90 -5.80
CA ASP A 576 -22.82 8.22 -6.27
C ASP A 576 -24.11 8.74 -5.61
N ARG A 577 -24.56 8.13 -4.50
CA ARG A 577 -25.77 8.52 -3.78
C ARG A 577 -25.49 8.93 -2.36
N ILE A 578 -26.36 9.82 -1.86
CA ILE A 578 -26.39 10.25 -0.47
C ILE A 578 -27.75 9.84 0.10
N THR A 579 -27.75 8.93 1.07
CA THR A 579 -28.97 8.49 1.77
C THR A 579 -28.91 8.83 3.26
N SER A 580 -30.08 8.89 3.90
CA SER A 580 -30.17 9.06 5.36
C SER A 580 -29.78 7.76 6.07
N ILE A 581 -28.87 7.81 7.04
CA ILE A 581 -28.56 6.66 7.91
C ILE A 581 -29.84 6.10 8.55
N TYR A 582 -30.73 6.98 9.00
CA TYR A 582 -31.95 6.62 9.72
C TYR A 582 -32.91 5.74 8.91
N TYR A 583 -32.94 5.91 7.59
CA TYR A 583 -33.86 5.18 6.70
C TYR A 583 -33.17 4.14 5.81
N SER A 584 -31.85 4.10 5.78
CA SER A 584 -31.12 3.24 4.86
C SER A 584 -31.00 1.81 5.36
N THR A 585 -31.08 0.86 4.44
CA THR A 585 -30.73 -0.54 4.65
C THR A 585 -29.98 -1.10 3.44
N LYS A 586 -29.21 -2.16 3.65
CA LYS A 586 -28.52 -2.90 2.61
C LYS A 586 -29.48 -3.88 1.91
N VAL A 587 -29.85 -3.59 0.67
CA VAL A 587 -30.84 -4.37 -0.10
C VAL A 587 -30.23 -5.48 -0.96
N ASN A 588 -28.92 -5.49 -1.14
CA ASN A 588 -28.21 -6.49 -1.95
C ASN A 588 -26.91 -6.96 -1.28
N ALA A 589 -26.69 -8.28 -1.27
CA ALA A 589 -25.52 -8.87 -0.65
C ALA A 589 -24.20 -8.60 -1.39
N ASN A 590 -24.24 -8.29 -2.70
CA ASN A 590 -23.07 -8.38 -3.58
C ASN A 590 -22.83 -7.14 -4.47
N THR A 591 -23.85 -6.34 -4.78
CA THR A 591 -23.72 -5.21 -5.73
C THR A 591 -23.31 -3.91 -5.02
N PRO A 592 -22.46 -3.06 -5.63
CA PRO A 592 -22.15 -1.73 -5.11
C PRO A 592 -23.40 -0.86 -4.87
N ASP A 593 -24.39 -1.00 -5.74
CA ASP A 593 -25.71 -0.38 -5.54
C ASP A 593 -26.53 -1.18 -4.51
N THR A 594 -26.39 -0.85 -3.22
CA THR A 594 -27.01 -1.65 -2.15
C THR A 594 -27.58 -0.87 -0.96
N PHE A 595 -27.08 0.32 -0.63
CA PHE A 595 -27.66 1.10 0.46
C PHE A 595 -28.79 1.99 -0.08
N HIS A 596 -30.02 1.73 0.38
CA HIS A 596 -31.22 2.45 -0.07
C HIS A 596 -32.12 2.82 1.11
N ALA A 597 -32.69 4.02 1.04
CA ALA A 597 -33.91 4.38 1.75
C ALA A 597 -35.09 4.20 0.78
N LEU A 598 -35.70 3.00 0.78
CA LEU A 598 -36.56 2.54 -0.31
C LEU A 598 -37.81 3.41 -0.55
N GLU A 599 -38.45 3.93 0.50
CA GLU A 599 -39.64 4.82 0.37
C GLU A 599 -39.25 6.29 0.45
N GLN A 600 -38.29 6.64 1.32
CA GLN A 600 -37.91 8.03 1.59
C GLN A 600 -36.99 8.62 0.52
N GLY A 601 -36.32 7.76 -0.25
CA GLY A 601 -35.44 8.13 -1.36
C GLY A 601 -34.06 8.65 -0.93
N ASN A 602 -33.24 8.95 -1.92
CA ASN A 602 -31.94 9.57 -1.72
C ASN A 602 -32.12 11.04 -1.32
N LEU A 603 -31.30 11.53 -0.40
CA LEU A 603 -31.22 12.95 -0.07
C LEU A 603 -30.52 13.75 -1.16
N GLY A 604 -29.65 13.09 -1.92
CA GLY A 604 -28.87 13.70 -2.98
C GLY A 604 -28.04 12.68 -3.76
N ALA A 605 -27.21 13.21 -4.65
CA ALA A 605 -26.26 12.46 -5.46
C ALA A 605 -24.92 13.20 -5.56
N PHE A 606 -23.90 12.51 -6.04
CA PHE A 606 -22.61 13.14 -6.36
C PHE A 606 -22.52 13.43 -7.86
N LEU A 607 -22.20 14.68 -8.22
CA LEU A 607 -21.96 15.12 -9.60
C LEU A 607 -20.57 15.73 -9.68
N ALA A 608 -19.71 15.20 -10.56
CA ALA A 608 -18.28 15.54 -10.59
C ALA A 608 -17.62 15.44 -9.19
N GLY A 609 -18.04 14.44 -8.40
CA GLY A 609 -17.56 14.23 -7.03
C GLY A 609 -18.12 15.20 -5.97
N GLN A 610 -18.95 16.17 -6.34
CA GLN A 610 -19.54 17.14 -5.41
C GLN A 610 -20.95 16.73 -4.97
N PRO A 611 -21.33 16.90 -3.68
CA PRO A 611 -22.66 16.57 -3.21
C PRO A 611 -23.70 17.58 -3.74
N TYR A 612 -24.75 17.07 -4.38
CA TYR A 612 -25.93 17.82 -4.80
C TYR A 612 -27.17 17.26 -4.10
N TYR A 613 -27.80 18.07 -3.26
CA TYR A 613 -28.98 17.68 -2.47
C TYR A 613 -30.28 18.03 -3.20
N PHE A 614 -31.25 17.12 -3.17
CA PHE A 614 -32.56 17.30 -3.80
C PHE A 614 -33.54 18.09 -2.93
N PHE A 615 -33.26 18.16 -1.62
CA PHE A 615 -34.13 18.76 -0.62
C PHE A 615 -33.34 19.70 0.30
N ASP A 616 -34.05 20.62 0.95
CA ASP A 616 -33.49 21.41 2.05
C ASP A 616 -33.06 20.51 3.22
N ALA A 617 -32.23 21.06 4.10
CA ALA A 617 -31.74 20.32 5.26
C ALA A 617 -32.90 19.98 6.20
N ALA A 618 -33.10 18.69 6.47
CA ALA A 618 -34.15 18.18 7.32
C ALA A 618 -33.68 16.93 8.06
N TYR A 619 -34.16 16.76 9.30
CA TYR A 619 -33.98 15.53 10.06
C TYR A 619 -35.13 14.54 9.78
N PRO A 620 -34.85 13.22 9.84
CA PRO A 620 -35.89 12.19 9.84
C PRO A 620 -36.97 12.45 10.89
N THR A 621 -38.24 12.32 10.51
CA THR A 621 -39.36 12.48 11.44
C THR A 621 -39.26 11.45 12.57
N GLY A 622 -39.29 11.92 13.81
CA GLY A 622 -39.28 11.05 14.99
C GLY A 622 -37.90 10.51 15.37
N ARG A 623 -36.80 10.97 14.75
CA ARG A 623 -35.45 10.58 15.16
C ARG A 623 -35.14 11.08 16.59
N PRO A 624 -34.86 10.19 17.55
CA PRO A 624 -34.47 10.57 18.91
C PRO A 624 -32.99 10.97 19.00
N TYR A 625 -32.60 11.46 20.18
CA TYR A 625 -31.21 11.55 20.61
C TYR A 625 -31.06 10.88 21.98
N PHE A 626 -30.00 10.09 22.16
CA PHE A 626 -29.63 9.47 23.41
C PHE A 626 -28.23 9.90 23.84
N ASP A 627 -28.11 10.45 25.04
CA ASP A 627 -26.81 10.74 25.64
C ASP A 627 -26.18 9.43 26.15
N ILE A 628 -24.99 9.13 25.64
CA ILE A 628 -24.22 7.92 25.95
C ILE A 628 -22.86 8.24 26.58
N SER A 629 -22.69 9.46 27.09
CA SER A 629 -21.42 9.95 27.66
C SER A 629 -20.86 9.04 28.77
N ASN A 630 -21.74 8.38 29.52
CA ASN A 630 -21.39 7.47 30.62
C ASN A 630 -21.75 6.00 30.33
N THR A 631 -21.94 5.63 29.05
CA THR A 631 -22.35 4.29 28.65
C THR A 631 -21.18 3.51 28.06
N THR A 632 -20.94 2.31 28.59
CA THR A 632 -19.90 1.39 28.10
C THR A 632 -20.47 0.12 27.48
N GLU A 633 -21.64 -0.31 27.95
CA GLU A 633 -22.33 -1.52 27.50
C GLU A 633 -23.83 -1.22 27.41
N LEU A 634 -24.53 -1.92 26.50
CA LEU A 634 -25.97 -1.77 26.34
C LEU A 634 -26.70 -3.03 26.78
N PRO A 635 -27.94 -2.89 27.29
CA PRO A 635 -28.77 -4.02 27.65
C PRO A 635 -29.02 -4.93 26.44
N ALA A 636 -29.08 -6.25 26.69
CA ALA A 636 -29.35 -7.22 25.64
C ALA A 636 -30.78 -7.08 25.10
N VAL A 637 -30.93 -6.89 23.79
CA VAL A 637 -32.22 -6.93 23.08
C VAL A 637 -32.11 -7.96 21.97
N ILE A 638 -33.09 -8.87 21.92
CA ILE A 638 -33.11 -10.01 21.00
C ILE A 638 -34.17 -9.80 19.93
N ILE A 639 -33.78 -10.04 18.68
CA ILE A 639 -34.69 -10.08 17.54
C ILE A 639 -35.18 -11.52 17.36
N VAL A 640 -36.50 -11.72 17.33
CA VAL A 640 -37.14 -13.00 16.98
C VAL A 640 -37.87 -12.87 15.66
N TYR A 641 -37.71 -13.88 14.79
CA TYR A 641 -38.29 -13.86 13.46
C TYR A 641 -39.68 -14.50 13.45
N GLY A 642 -40.72 -13.69 13.30
CA GLY A 642 -42.10 -14.15 13.24
C GLY A 642 -42.43 -14.81 11.89
N HIS A 643 -43.01 -16.00 11.94
CA HIS A 643 -43.45 -16.76 10.78
C HIS A 643 -44.70 -17.59 11.10
N GLN A 644 -45.25 -18.26 10.08
CA GLN A 644 -46.35 -19.21 10.28
C GLN A 644 -45.90 -20.33 11.22
N GLY A 645 -46.65 -20.58 12.30
CA GLY A 645 -46.28 -21.56 13.31
C GLY A 645 -45.16 -21.09 14.27
N PHE A 646 -44.95 -19.78 14.41
CA PHE A 646 -44.00 -19.24 15.38
C PHE A 646 -44.30 -19.74 16.81
N ASP A 647 -43.26 -20.29 17.45
CA ASP A 647 -43.31 -20.73 18.84
C ASP A 647 -42.99 -19.56 19.79
N ALA A 648 -43.99 -19.10 20.53
CA ALA A 648 -43.85 -18.01 21.49
C ALA A 648 -42.94 -18.38 22.69
N SER A 649 -42.64 -19.67 22.91
CA SER A 649 -41.68 -20.10 23.94
C SER A 649 -40.29 -19.47 23.75
N LEU A 650 -39.93 -19.16 22.50
CA LEU A 650 -38.66 -18.50 22.15
C LEU A 650 -38.54 -17.10 22.76
N MET A 651 -39.65 -16.37 22.93
CA MET A 651 -39.67 -15.05 23.56
C MET A 651 -39.30 -15.17 25.05
N TYR A 652 -39.94 -16.12 25.75
CA TYR A 652 -39.62 -16.40 27.14
C TYR A 652 -38.19 -16.91 27.31
N ALA A 653 -37.73 -17.81 26.43
CA ALA A 653 -36.36 -18.31 26.45
C ALA A 653 -35.32 -17.19 26.28
N ALA A 654 -35.58 -16.22 25.40
CA ALA A 654 -34.71 -15.06 25.23
C ALA A 654 -34.60 -14.22 26.51
N VAL A 655 -35.73 -13.98 27.21
CA VAL A 655 -35.75 -13.25 28.48
C VAL A 655 -35.08 -14.04 29.60
N GLN A 656 -35.32 -15.35 29.69
CA GLN A 656 -34.62 -16.25 30.62
C GLN A 656 -33.10 -16.23 30.40
N ASN A 657 -32.65 -16.09 29.15
CA ASN A 657 -31.24 -15.90 28.78
C ASN A 657 -30.72 -14.46 28.96
N GLY A 658 -31.49 -13.58 29.58
CA GLY A 658 -31.05 -12.26 30.02
C GLY A 658 -31.48 -11.08 29.13
N ALA A 659 -32.30 -11.31 28.09
CA ALA A 659 -32.85 -10.21 27.29
C ALA A 659 -33.67 -9.23 28.15
N LYS A 660 -33.40 -7.94 27.97
CA LYS A 660 -34.11 -6.83 28.62
C LYS A 660 -35.18 -6.19 27.74
N GLY A 661 -35.26 -6.61 26.49
CA GLY A 661 -36.29 -6.24 25.54
C GLY A 661 -36.27 -7.18 24.35
N LEU A 662 -37.39 -7.22 23.62
CA LEU A 662 -37.55 -8.06 22.45
C LEU A 662 -37.98 -7.23 21.24
N VAL A 663 -37.53 -7.65 20.07
CA VAL A 663 -38.03 -7.20 18.78
C VAL A 663 -38.60 -8.41 18.04
N ILE A 664 -39.82 -8.32 17.51
CA ILE A 664 -40.43 -9.40 16.74
C ILE A 664 -40.74 -8.95 15.32
N LEU A 665 -40.15 -9.60 14.31
CA LEU A 665 -40.50 -9.35 12.90
C LEU A 665 -41.81 -10.05 12.56
N GLY A 666 -42.91 -9.29 12.56
CA GLY A 666 -44.23 -9.79 12.22
C GLY A 666 -44.51 -9.78 10.71
N PRO A 667 -45.13 -10.83 10.13
CA PRO A 667 -45.60 -10.80 8.74
C PRO A 667 -46.58 -9.65 8.47
N GLY A 668 -46.58 -9.16 7.23
CA GLY A 668 -47.46 -8.06 6.80
C GLY A 668 -47.16 -6.75 7.55
N ALA A 669 -48.19 -6.06 8.00
CA ALA A 669 -48.10 -4.82 8.77
C ALA A 669 -47.74 -5.08 10.25
N ALA A 670 -46.63 -5.78 10.50
CA ALA A 670 -46.13 -6.17 11.83
C ALA A 670 -47.11 -7.05 12.64
N SER A 671 -47.91 -7.89 11.98
CA SER A 671 -48.84 -8.80 12.67
C SER A 671 -48.08 -9.89 13.43
N VAL A 672 -48.55 -10.25 14.62
CA VAL A 672 -48.01 -11.38 15.42
C VAL A 672 -49.11 -12.41 15.71
N SER A 673 -48.72 -13.67 15.99
CA SER A 673 -49.68 -14.71 16.36
C SER A 673 -50.37 -14.37 17.70
N PRO A 674 -51.56 -14.94 17.97
CA PRO A 674 -52.22 -14.78 19.27
C PRO A 674 -51.32 -15.20 20.45
N SER A 675 -50.55 -16.28 20.28
CA SER A 675 -49.60 -16.75 21.31
C SER A 675 -48.45 -15.77 21.55
N ALA A 676 -47.87 -15.19 20.48
CA ALA A 676 -46.82 -14.18 20.62
C ALA A 676 -47.36 -12.87 21.23
N ARG A 677 -48.60 -12.49 20.91
CA ARG A 677 -49.26 -11.33 21.54
C ARG A 677 -49.50 -11.55 23.03
N ALA A 678 -49.96 -12.74 23.41
CA ALA A 678 -50.13 -13.10 24.82
C ALA A 678 -48.79 -13.10 25.57
N ALA A 679 -47.73 -13.66 24.95
CA ALA A 679 -46.38 -13.63 25.53
C ALA A 679 -45.83 -12.21 25.68
N ALA A 680 -46.06 -11.34 24.68
CA ALA A 680 -45.68 -9.92 24.79
C ALA A 680 -46.42 -9.22 25.93
N ALA A 681 -47.69 -9.53 26.17
CA ALA A 681 -48.46 -8.96 27.28
C ALA A 681 -47.94 -9.41 28.64
N ASP A 682 -47.69 -10.71 28.80
CA ASP A 682 -47.12 -11.28 30.03
C ASP A 682 -45.72 -10.70 30.33
N LEU A 683 -44.84 -10.62 29.32
CA LEU A 683 -43.51 -10.03 29.48
C LEU A 683 -43.56 -8.53 29.77
N PHE A 684 -44.54 -7.81 29.22
CA PHE A 684 -44.73 -6.38 29.50
C PHE A 684 -45.10 -6.14 30.97
N GLU A 685 -45.96 -6.98 31.56
CA GLU A 685 -46.27 -6.93 33.00
C GLU A 685 -45.02 -7.18 33.88
N GLN A 686 -44.04 -7.92 33.36
CA GLN A 686 -42.75 -8.17 33.99
C GLN A 686 -41.70 -7.08 33.73
N GLY A 687 -42.07 -5.98 33.06
CA GLY A 687 -41.15 -4.88 32.76
C GLY A 687 -40.33 -5.04 31.49
N ILE A 688 -40.62 -6.04 30.64
CA ILE A 688 -39.84 -6.36 29.44
C ILE A 688 -40.63 -5.94 28.17
N PRO A 689 -40.21 -4.87 27.48
CA PRO A 689 -40.89 -4.39 26.29
C PRO A 689 -40.70 -5.34 25.10
N THR A 690 -41.75 -5.50 24.29
CA THR A 690 -41.69 -6.18 22.98
C THR A 690 -42.12 -5.21 21.88
N VAL A 691 -41.24 -5.00 20.91
CA VAL A 691 -41.49 -4.14 19.74
C VAL A 691 -41.75 -5.00 18.50
N ALA A 692 -42.97 -4.92 17.95
CA ALA A 692 -43.35 -5.50 16.68
C ALA A 692 -42.87 -4.62 15.51
N VAL A 693 -42.16 -5.26 14.59
CA VAL A 693 -41.61 -4.66 13.38
C VAL A 693 -42.24 -5.35 12.16
N ALA A 694 -42.53 -4.58 11.10
CA ALA A 694 -42.98 -5.17 9.85
C ALA A 694 -41.83 -5.97 9.20
N ARG A 695 -42.09 -7.23 8.86
CA ARG A 695 -41.12 -8.06 8.14
C ARG A 695 -40.85 -7.59 6.70
N PRO A 696 -41.84 -7.10 5.93
CA PRO A 696 -41.54 -6.38 4.70
C PRO A 696 -40.60 -5.21 5.00
N VAL A 697 -39.63 -4.96 4.12
CA VAL A 697 -38.60 -3.93 4.32
C VAL A 697 -39.22 -2.53 4.43
N THR A 698 -40.36 -2.31 3.77
CA THR A 698 -41.10 -1.05 3.81
C THR A 698 -42.53 -1.26 4.29
N GLY A 699 -43.14 -0.15 4.74
CA GLY A 699 -44.45 -0.17 5.39
C GLY A 699 -44.35 -0.26 6.91
N SER A 700 -45.50 -0.17 7.57
CA SER A 700 -45.56 -0.05 9.03
C SER A 700 -46.80 -0.75 9.59
N GLY A 701 -46.67 -1.30 10.80
CA GLY A 701 -47.81 -1.66 11.64
C GLY A 701 -48.36 -0.41 12.34
N VAL A 702 -49.61 -0.07 12.07
CA VAL A 702 -50.25 1.08 12.72
C VAL A 702 -50.68 0.69 14.12
N PRO A 703 -50.22 1.38 15.18
CA PRO A 703 -50.62 1.07 16.55
C PRO A 703 -52.11 1.34 16.75
N SER A 704 -52.73 0.64 17.70
CA SER A 704 -54.12 0.90 18.12
C SER A 704 -54.25 2.31 18.73
N PRO A 705 -55.40 3.02 18.61
CA PRO A 705 -55.61 4.32 19.27
C PRO A 705 -55.49 4.23 20.80
N ILE A 706 -55.78 3.05 21.38
CA ILE A 706 -55.54 2.74 22.80
C ILE A 706 -54.20 2.01 22.92
N PRO A 707 -53.24 2.52 23.71
CA PRO A 707 -51.95 1.87 23.96
C PRO A 707 -52.09 0.44 24.49
N GLY A 708 -51.27 -0.47 23.97
CA GLY A 708 -51.22 -1.87 24.41
C GLY A 708 -49.82 -2.28 24.87
N ALA A 709 -49.71 -3.53 25.31
CA ALA A 709 -48.44 -4.13 25.75
C ALA A 709 -47.46 -4.40 24.58
N LEU A 710 -47.98 -4.71 23.39
CA LEU A 710 -47.18 -4.85 22.18
C LEU A 710 -46.96 -3.46 21.55
N ILE A 711 -45.70 -3.06 21.40
CA ILE A 711 -45.30 -1.76 20.85
C ILE A 711 -45.04 -1.92 19.35
N TYR A 712 -45.41 -0.96 18.52
CA TYR A 712 -45.16 -1.00 17.06
C TYR A 712 -44.03 -0.06 16.66
N SER A 713 -43.10 -0.54 15.83
CA SER A 713 -41.87 0.18 15.49
C SER A 713 -42.03 1.37 14.54
N SER A 714 -43.26 1.68 14.11
CA SER A 714 -43.49 2.65 13.03
C SER A 714 -42.70 2.28 11.76
N TYR A 715 -41.86 3.18 11.24
CA TYR A 715 -41.09 3.01 10.01
C TYR A 715 -39.63 2.62 10.23
N VAL A 716 -39.23 2.24 11.45
CA VAL A 716 -37.88 1.69 11.66
C VAL A 716 -37.89 0.17 11.52
N GLY A 717 -36.86 -0.35 10.84
CA GLY A 717 -36.62 -1.78 10.62
C GLY A 717 -36.17 -2.50 11.88
N ALA A 718 -35.93 -3.81 11.78
CA ALA A 718 -35.70 -4.64 12.96
C ALA A 718 -34.39 -4.34 13.69
N ASP A 719 -33.31 -4.17 12.93
CA ASP A 719 -31.99 -3.90 13.51
C ASP A 719 -31.94 -2.50 14.12
N GLN A 720 -32.58 -1.54 13.46
CA GLN A 720 -32.78 -0.17 13.95
C GLN A 720 -33.64 -0.14 15.23
N ALA A 721 -34.77 -0.86 15.24
CA ALA A 721 -35.65 -0.97 16.41
C ALA A 721 -34.93 -1.63 17.59
N ARG A 722 -34.10 -2.65 17.33
CA ARG A 722 -33.25 -3.27 18.34
C ARG A 722 -32.31 -2.24 18.96
N ILE A 723 -31.54 -1.50 18.15
CA ILE A 723 -30.59 -0.50 18.64
C ILE A 723 -31.30 0.62 19.42
N MET A 724 -32.40 1.13 18.88
CA MET A 724 -33.17 2.19 19.52
C MET A 724 -33.76 1.73 20.86
N LEU A 725 -34.24 0.47 20.95
CA LEU A 725 -34.72 -0.12 22.19
C LEU A 725 -33.59 -0.31 23.21
N GLN A 726 -32.41 -0.76 22.76
CA GLN A 726 -31.23 -0.85 23.63
C GLN A 726 -30.87 0.50 24.25
N LEU A 727 -30.86 1.56 23.44
CA LEU A 727 -30.56 2.92 23.88
C LEU A 727 -31.63 3.48 24.81
N ALA A 728 -32.92 3.24 24.52
CA ALA A 728 -34.02 3.68 25.38
C ALA A 728 -33.99 3.01 26.76
N ILE A 729 -33.76 1.69 26.81
CA ILE A 729 -33.62 0.96 28.08
C ILE A 729 -32.38 1.46 28.84
N ASN A 730 -31.26 1.66 28.16
CA ASN A 730 -30.04 2.21 28.75
C ASN A 730 -30.25 3.61 29.33
N ALA A 731 -31.05 4.45 28.66
CA ALA A 731 -31.43 5.79 29.12
C ALA A 731 -32.45 5.76 30.28
N GLY A 732 -32.90 4.59 30.73
CA GLY A 732 -33.82 4.43 31.85
C GLY A 732 -35.28 4.75 31.51
N TYR A 733 -35.68 4.65 30.23
CA TYR A 733 -37.05 4.94 29.82
C TYR A 733 -38.02 3.91 30.43
N SER A 734 -39.17 4.39 30.90
CA SER A 734 -40.30 3.54 31.28
C SER A 734 -40.91 2.84 30.06
N LEU A 735 -41.71 1.80 30.28
CA LEU A 735 -42.41 1.11 29.20
C LEU A 735 -43.29 2.06 28.36
N ASP A 736 -43.91 3.06 29.00
CA ASP A 736 -44.72 4.06 28.31
C ASP A 736 -43.86 5.01 27.48
N GLN A 737 -42.71 5.46 28.03
CA GLN A 737 -41.75 6.28 27.27
C GLN A 737 -41.16 5.52 26.08
N ILE A 738 -40.86 4.23 26.24
CA ILE A 738 -40.43 3.36 25.14
C ILE A 738 -41.54 3.25 24.09
N ARG A 739 -42.81 3.06 24.51
CA ARG A 739 -43.92 3.02 23.56
C ARG A 739 -44.06 4.34 22.80
N ASP A 740 -44.03 5.46 23.51
CA ASP A 740 -44.20 6.79 22.94
C ASP A 740 -43.08 7.12 21.96
N LEU A 741 -41.85 6.70 22.25
CA LEU A 741 -40.69 6.82 21.36
C LEU A 741 -40.96 6.21 19.98
N PHE A 742 -41.53 5.00 19.93
CA PHE A 742 -41.79 4.31 18.67
C PHE A 742 -43.10 4.74 18.01
N GLU A 743 -44.15 4.98 18.79
CA GLU A 743 -45.52 5.08 18.27
C GLU A 743 -46.03 6.51 18.11
N SER A 744 -45.59 7.47 18.93
CA SER A 744 -46.23 8.79 19.01
C SER A 744 -46.31 9.52 17.67
N PRO A 745 -45.25 9.60 16.85
CA PRO A 745 -45.33 10.31 15.58
C PRO A 745 -46.42 9.73 14.66
N LEU A 746 -46.48 8.40 14.53
CA LEU A 746 -47.45 7.73 13.67
C LEU A 746 -48.86 7.73 14.26
N ARG A 747 -48.98 7.47 15.56
CA ARG A 747 -50.25 7.51 16.31
C ARG A 747 -50.89 8.90 16.20
N ASN A 748 -50.11 9.96 16.35
CA ASN A 748 -50.60 11.34 16.20
C ASN A 748 -50.98 11.65 14.74
N ALA A 749 -50.21 11.18 13.75
CA ALA A 749 -50.54 11.38 12.34
C ALA A 749 -51.87 10.69 11.96
N VAL A 750 -52.13 9.48 12.48
CA VAL A 750 -53.33 8.70 12.14
C VAL A 750 -54.56 9.14 12.96
N TYR A 751 -54.41 9.30 14.28
CA TYR A 751 -55.52 9.51 15.21
C TYR A 751 -55.59 10.92 15.80
N GLY A 752 -54.60 11.78 15.56
CA GLY A 752 -54.57 13.14 16.11
C GLY A 752 -55.54 14.10 15.41
N SER A 753 -56.04 13.77 14.21
CA SER A 753 -56.99 14.63 13.50
C SER A 753 -58.41 14.50 14.09
N PRO A 754 -59.18 15.61 14.23
CA PRO A 754 -60.57 15.55 14.72
C PRO A 754 -61.48 14.63 13.89
N ALA A 755 -61.19 14.49 12.59
CA ALA A 755 -61.92 13.60 11.69
C ALA A 755 -61.70 12.13 12.03
N SER A 756 -60.45 11.73 12.29
CA SER A 756 -60.10 10.38 12.73
C SER A 756 -60.60 10.10 14.15
N GLN A 757 -60.52 11.08 15.05
CA GLN A 757 -60.91 10.90 16.45
C GLN A 757 -62.38 10.48 16.60
N LYS A 758 -63.29 11.07 15.81
CA LYS A 758 -64.70 10.65 15.82
C LYS A 758 -64.84 9.18 15.45
N TYR A 759 -64.13 8.67 14.46
CA TYR A 759 -64.29 7.28 14.03
C TYR A 759 -63.76 6.27 15.07
N TYR A 760 -62.65 6.59 15.74
CA TYR A 760 -61.96 5.65 16.63
C TYR A 760 -62.36 5.76 18.11
N TYR A 761 -62.92 6.90 18.56
CA TYR A 761 -63.27 7.14 19.96
C TYR A 761 -64.78 7.28 20.24
N SER A 762 -65.66 7.04 19.25
CA SER A 762 -67.13 7.14 19.42
C SER A 762 -67.88 5.79 19.50
N SER A 763 -67.13 4.70 19.62
CA SER A 763 -67.60 3.33 19.87
C SER A 763 -66.88 2.77 21.07
#